data_AF-A0A2R5GNS2-F1
#
_entry.id   AF-A0A2R5GNS2-F1
#
_cell.length_a   1.000
_cell.length_b   1.000
_cell.length_c   1.000
_cell.angle_alpha   90.00
_cell.angle_beta   90.00
_cell.angle_gamma   90.00
#
_symmetry.space_group_name_H-M   'P 1'
#
loop_
_entity.id
_entity.type
_entity.pdbx_description
1 polymer ?
#
loop_
_entity_poly.entity_id
_entity_poly.type
_entity_poly.pdbx_seq_one_letter_code
_entity_poly.pdbx_strand_id
1 'polypeptide(L)'
;MTYTILLFYKYVDISKAKDRKDGTASQLDEVQEWLRTAAERLGLSGRVIIATEGINGNLASEGPEGVETFCKELLELEPFKGQDIDFKLDTSEKQPFPDMVVKIKGEICSTGHAIPKQLIDAGKGGKHLTPKEFHETLKAYWAEPEAEGDEAQSDEAQKQSKEKELVVLDVRNDCEFKTGRFMTPDGAHQALNPSTHTYAQWVPEYASKNVDSWKDKKVLMYCTGGIRCEKASAYLRNKGCEDVSQLSGGIHRYLEEFGADGFFKGSNFVFDSRALQKPEGATVVGACFNCKAPTEAISKDRVCAVCRCTILACDDCRAKLLGVYYCDRHLFLRNAYEPFLDKFSDAEIDQLMVKLQECWDASPVSSNIRRSIKKQISRTQAFKEARQVASAAGAVATAAAAASTAAADAKTEEEASTKAAAVADKAVKRKAKQRVKWNTNPRCRSCGLIGPTDLLEFMGRKFSDPVLVCNGRCTGFASDTYENPYRSLEFMNLPDFEERVREASRSKKRARSSSDGTDEPLVGSKRHRIETQAEYAEVEYEKRVDPDSGLALRHVKPYFYEYHTFVKARWIGRELLDVYANEFSTHPVAYYKKAIELGLIRVNGKKVSPSQKLADKDRIDNLMHRHEPDVRYCAAEDMIVREDEDFVFVNKPASVSVHPCGSFRRNSLTFILAVEKKLTNLAPAHRLDRLTSGLVIMCKNSETAAQVTDAMMRRLTPEPLADPKADKSAGKIQKAYLARVTGKFPADEASLAAYREKLAGDLEAMKPEADRSEYLSAVGLKPPGVYFAAADDGTMLELNNVPGDNKAAVSVSWPLRCADAGSGIWECAKPSNAMDTSDQGVAKAAVDDAKPSMSRFRLLAYDEKSDTSLLQAEPLTGRTHQLRLHLSLLGHSICNDPNYGTQGNLTHVRAEQADPDAKVVEALEESKLAETEDREAAARALCVACTQGMDVAFKPIQTQVESLDLHAYSYKIRLPKRDPIACTTPLPDFAKAFVSNASAQLNSVQRSADLLGGNDTLRLASTFHSLYAIAAQISPVPGSSGIEVMQADTFCLHCFQTLTGIKFFVTADPGARDLDKFLRGVYELYADFVLKNPFYELDQVIKCDLFDIHLDALVKQTK
;
A
#
# COMPACT_ATOMS: atom_id res chain seq x y z
N MET A 1 -5.53 -27.14 -30.83
CA MET A 1 -6.36 -27.00 -29.61
C MET A 1 -7.01 -25.63 -29.65
N THR A 2 -8.33 -25.55 -29.49
CA THR A 2 -9.10 -24.30 -29.54
C THR A 2 -9.77 -24.06 -28.19
N TYR A 3 -9.71 -22.81 -27.71
CA TYR A 3 -10.37 -22.35 -26.51
C TYR A 3 -11.67 -21.65 -26.85
N THR A 4 -12.74 -21.96 -26.12
CA THR A 4 -14.01 -21.24 -26.20
C THR A 4 -14.04 -20.17 -25.12
N ILE A 5 -14.38 -18.95 -25.50
CA ILE A 5 -14.43 -17.77 -24.64
C ILE A 5 -15.89 -17.38 -24.43
N LEU A 6 -16.22 -17.03 -23.19
CA LEU A 6 -17.54 -16.61 -22.76
C LEU A 6 -17.48 -15.20 -22.17
N LEU A 7 -18.24 -14.26 -22.75
CA LEU A 7 -18.47 -12.93 -22.20
C LEU A 7 -19.93 -12.79 -21.79
N PHE A 8 -20.18 -12.37 -20.55
CA PHE A 8 -21.54 -12.18 -20.04
C PHE A 8 -21.61 -11.15 -18.92
N TYR A 9 -22.79 -10.59 -18.70
CA TYR A 9 -23.11 -9.82 -17.50
C TYR A 9 -24.61 -9.89 -17.23
N LYS A 10 -24.98 -9.62 -15.98
CA LYS A 10 -26.38 -9.39 -15.61
C LYS A 10 -26.44 -8.45 -14.41
N TYR A 11 -27.23 -7.40 -14.51
CA TYR A 11 -27.68 -6.65 -13.34
C TYR A 11 -28.86 -7.40 -12.72
N VAL A 12 -28.65 -7.95 -11.54
CA VAL A 12 -29.66 -8.67 -10.76
C VAL A 12 -29.33 -8.43 -9.30
N ASP A 13 -30.35 -8.32 -8.47
CA ASP A 13 -30.14 -8.12 -7.05
C ASP A 13 -29.64 -9.43 -6.42
N ILE A 14 -28.39 -9.43 -5.96
CA ILE A 14 -27.79 -10.53 -5.19
C ILE A 14 -27.95 -10.27 -3.67
N SER A 15 -28.86 -9.35 -3.29
CA SER A 15 -29.25 -9.07 -1.92
C SER A 15 -30.67 -9.57 -1.62
N LYS A 16 -30.83 -10.90 -1.49
CA LYS A 16 -32.02 -11.49 -0.89
C LYS A 16 -31.68 -12.54 0.17
N ALA A 17 -31.28 -12.06 1.33
CA ALA A 17 -31.91 -12.31 2.62
C ALA A 17 -31.20 -11.44 3.65
N LYS A 18 -31.97 -10.90 4.60
CA LYS A 18 -31.52 -10.09 5.74
C LYS A 18 -30.14 -10.50 6.25
N ASP A 19 -29.40 -9.51 6.74
CA ASP A 19 -28.55 -9.63 7.93
C ASP A 19 -29.06 -10.76 8.84
N ARG A 20 -28.59 -11.98 8.59
CA ARG A 20 -28.89 -13.07 9.51
C ARG A 20 -27.92 -12.82 10.64
N LYS A 21 -28.46 -12.33 11.76
CA LYS A 21 -27.73 -12.07 13.02
C LYS A 21 -27.10 -13.35 13.62
N ASP A 22 -27.01 -14.43 12.86
CA ASP A 22 -26.60 -15.78 13.25
C ASP A 22 -25.21 -16.18 12.72
N GLY A 23 -24.53 -15.33 11.94
CA GLY A 23 -23.16 -15.60 11.46
C GLY A 23 -23.06 -16.50 10.22
N THR A 24 -24.13 -16.63 9.42
CA THR A 24 -24.11 -17.37 8.14
C THR A 24 -23.55 -16.54 6.97
N ALA A 25 -22.97 -17.20 5.95
CA ALA A 25 -22.33 -16.57 4.79
C ALA A 25 -23.31 -15.71 3.97
N SER A 26 -22.85 -14.58 3.41
CA SER A 26 -23.72 -13.74 2.56
C SER A 26 -24.01 -14.42 1.22
N GLN A 27 -25.14 -14.09 0.57
CA GLN A 27 -25.47 -14.62 -0.76
C GLN A 27 -24.37 -14.33 -1.81
N LEU A 28 -23.60 -13.24 -1.63
CA LEU A 28 -22.43 -12.95 -2.46
C LEU A 28 -21.28 -13.92 -2.22
N ASP A 29 -21.08 -14.36 -0.97
CA ASP A 29 -20.06 -15.34 -0.63
C ASP A 29 -20.46 -16.72 -1.16
N GLU A 30 -21.73 -17.09 -1.06
CA GLU A 30 -22.29 -18.33 -1.64
C GLU A 30 -22.10 -18.36 -3.17
N VAL A 31 -22.47 -17.28 -3.86
CA VAL A 31 -22.27 -17.16 -5.31
C VAL A 31 -20.77 -17.16 -5.65
N GLN A 32 -19.92 -16.49 -4.88
CA GLN A 32 -18.47 -16.51 -5.10
C GLN A 32 -17.90 -17.91 -4.98
N GLU A 33 -18.30 -18.66 -3.96
CA GLU A 33 -17.81 -20.00 -3.70
C GLU A 33 -18.29 -20.99 -4.76
N TRP A 34 -19.57 -20.88 -5.15
CA TRP A 34 -20.10 -21.63 -6.28
C TRP A 34 -19.31 -21.35 -7.57
N LEU A 35 -19.04 -20.07 -7.89
CA LEU A 35 -18.28 -19.70 -9.08
C LEU A 35 -16.86 -20.29 -9.09
N ARG A 36 -16.20 -20.32 -7.93
CA ARG A 36 -14.85 -20.92 -7.79
C ARG A 36 -14.90 -22.43 -8.01
N THR A 37 -15.86 -23.09 -7.36
CA THR A 37 -16.05 -24.55 -7.45
C THR A 37 -16.41 -24.97 -8.88
N ALA A 38 -17.35 -24.27 -9.51
CA ALA A 38 -17.73 -24.52 -10.90
C ALA A 38 -16.53 -24.29 -11.84
N ALA A 39 -15.76 -23.23 -11.64
CA ALA A 39 -14.59 -22.95 -12.47
C ALA A 39 -13.49 -24.01 -12.35
N GLU A 40 -13.21 -24.50 -11.14
CA GLU A 40 -12.24 -25.58 -10.95
C GLU A 40 -12.70 -26.89 -11.58
N ARG A 41 -13.96 -27.29 -11.31
CA ARG A 41 -14.54 -28.53 -11.86
C ARG A 41 -14.62 -28.52 -13.39
N LEU A 42 -14.93 -27.38 -13.99
CA LEU A 42 -15.13 -27.23 -15.44
C LEU A 42 -13.85 -26.78 -16.17
N GLY A 43 -12.71 -26.66 -15.47
CA GLY A 43 -11.44 -26.27 -16.07
C GLY A 43 -11.43 -24.85 -16.66
N LEU A 44 -12.18 -23.92 -16.06
CA LEU A 44 -12.33 -22.56 -16.56
C LEU A 44 -11.16 -21.68 -16.13
N SER A 45 -10.74 -20.79 -17.04
CA SER A 45 -9.83 -19.67 -16.76
C SER A 45 -10.52 -18.36 -17.12
N GLY A 46 -10.22 -17.24 -16.45
CA GLY A 46 -10.95 -16.01 -16.68
C GLY A 46 -11.10 -15.10 -15.48
N ARG A 47 -12.02 -14.15 -15.59
CA ARG A 47 -12.32 -13.18 -14.54
C ARG A 47 -13.81 -13.00 -14.38
N VAL A 48 -14.30 -13.15 -13.16
CA VAL A 48 -15.68 -12.85 -12.77
C VAL A 48 -15.67 -11.82 -11.66
N ILE A 49 -16.46 -10.77 -11.85
CA ILE A 49 -16.75 -9.76 -10.85
C ILE A 49 -18.20 -9.93 -10.43
N ILE A 50 -18.42 -10.06 -9.14
CA ILE A 50 -19.75 -10.01 -8.54
C ILE A 50 -19.84 -8.79 -7.62
N ALA A 51 -21.04 -8.24 -7.51
CA ALA A 51 -21.39 -7.18 -6.59
C ALA A 51 -22.86 -7.38 -6.19
N THR A 52 -23.34 -6.67 -5.17
CA THR A 52 -24.77 -6.70 -4.81
C THR A 52 -25.66 -6.35 -6.02
N GLU A 53 -25.12 -5.57 -6.96
CA GLU A 53 -25.81 -5.18 -8.19
C GLU A 53 -25.82 -6.22 -9.32
N GLY A 54 -25.09 -7.34 -9.21
CA GLY A 54 -25.13 -8.41 -10.20
C GLY A 54 -23.80 -9.12 -10.45
N ILE A 55 -23.63 -9.63 -11.68
CA ILE A 55 -22.47 -10.40 -12.14
C ILE A 55 -21.93 -9.90 -13.49
N ASN A 56 -20.63 -9.98 -13.69
CA ASN A 56 -19.93 -9.69 -14.95
C ASN A 56 -18.76 -10.66 -15.10
N GLY A 57 -18.64 -11.35 -16.23
CA GLY A 57 -17.64 -12.39 -16.43
C GLY A 57 -17.07 -12.44 -17.84
N ASN A 58 -15.78 -12.75 -17.91
CA ASN A 58 -15.10 -13.17 -19.13
C ASN A 58 -14.31 -14.46 -18.82
N LEU A 59 -14.76 -15.59 -19.34
CA LEU A 59 -14.29 -16.94 -19.02
C LEU A 59 -13.81 -17.66 -20.27
N ALA A 60 -13.04 -18.73 -20.11
CA ALA A 60 -12.69 -19.63 -21.20
C ALA A 60 -12.43 -21.05 -20.70
N SER A 61 -12.82 -22.03 -21.52
CA SER A 61 -12.47 -23.45 -21.37
C SER A 61 -11.72 -23.95 -22.60
N GLU A 62 -11.02 -25.08 -22.45
CA GLU A 62 -10.59 -25.87 -23.61
C GLU A 62 -11.82 -26.52 -24.23
N GLY A 63 -12.10 -26.21 -25.49
CA GLY A 63 -13.37 -26.58 -26.14
C GLY A 63 -14.62 -25.91 -25.52
N PRO A 64 -15.81 -26.17 -26.07
CA PRO A 64 -17.05 -25.52 -25.67
C PRO A 64 -17.70 -26.13 -24.41
N GLU A 65 -17.44 -27.40 -24.08
CA GLU A 65 -18.18 -28.15 -23.06
C GLU A 65 -18.17 -27.50 -21.67
N GLY A 66 -17.01 -27.00 -21.23
CA GLY A 66 -16.86 -26.36 -19.92
C GLY A 66 -17.68 -25.07 -19.81
N VAL A 67 -17.62 -24.22 -20.84
CA VAL A 67 -18.39 -22.98 -20.92
C VAL A 67 -19.89 -23.25 -21.04
N GLU A 68 -20.32 -24.18 -21.88
CA GLU A 68 -21.74 -24.53 -22.05
C GLU A 68 -22.35 -25.07 -20.75
N THR A 69 -21.60 -25.92 -20.03
CA THR A 69 -22.02 -26.46 -18.74
C THR A 69 -22.11 -25.34 -17.70
N PHE A 70 -21.13 -24.44 -17.67
CA PHE A 70 -21.15 -23.27 -16.78
C PHE A 70 -22.39 -22.39 -17.01
N CYS A 71 -22.72 -22.08 -18.26
CA CYS A 71 -23.90 -21.27 -18.58
C CYS A 71 -25.20 -21.92 -18.09
N LYS A 72 -25.37 -23.23 -18.32
CA LYS A 72 -26.55 -23.99 -17.88
C LYS A 72 -26.69 -23.98 -16.36
N GLU A 73 -25.61 -24.26 -15.64
CA GLU A 73 -25.68 -24.32 -14.18
C GLU A 73 -25.81 -22.93 -13.54
N LEU A 74 -25.23 -21.88 -14.16
CA LEU A 74 -25.43 -20.50 -13.69
C LEU A 74 -26.91 -20.11 -13.75
N LEU A 75 -27.63 -20.53 -14.79
CA LEU A 75 -29.08 -20.29 -14.94
C LEU A 75 -29.96 -21.13 -14.01
N GLU A 76 -29.39 -22.06 -13.25
CA GLU A 76 -30.10 -22.80 -12.20
C GLU A 76 -29.78 -22.27 -10.80
N LEU A 77 -28.74 -21.44 -10.66
CA LEU A 77 -28.30 -20.85 -9.40
C LEU A 77 -29.13 -19.60 -9.05
N GLU A 78 -29.68 -19.54 -7.85
CA GLU A 78 -30.27 -18.30 -7.32
C GLU A 78 -29.17 -17.25 -7.03
N PRO A 79 -29.29 -15.98 -7.44
CA PRO A 79 -30.49 -15.30 -7.98
C PRO A 79 -30.58 -15.24 -9.51
N PHE A 80 -29.72 -15.97 -10.23
CA PHE A 80 -29.66 -15.95 -11.69
C PHE A 80 -30.68 -16.87 -12.35
N LYS A 81 -31.41 -17.66 -11.55
CA LYS A 81 -32.40 -18.59 -12.04
C LYS A 81 -33.48 -17.89 -12.87
N GLY A 82 -33.68 -18.39 -14.09
CA GLY A 82 -34.66 -17.84 -15.04
C GLY A 82 -34.33 -16.42 -15.55
N GLN A 83 -33.14 -15.89 -15.26
CA GLN A 83 -32.71 -14.61 -15.80
C GLN A 83 -32.31 -14.78 -17.27
N ASP A 84 -32.71 -13.81 -18.10
CA ASP A 84 -32.23 -13.72 -19.47
C ASP A 84 -30.81 -13.12 -19.48
N ILE A 85 -29.79 -13.99 -19.51
CA ILE A 85 -28.37 -13.61 -19.56
C ILE A 85 -27.87 -13.79 -20.99
N ASP A 86 -27.41 -12.70 -21.61
CA ASP A 86 -26.82 -12.73 -22.95
C ASP A 86 -25.37 -13.25 -22.91
N PHE A 87 -25.25 -14.58 -22.99
CA PHE A 87 -23.99 -15.31 -23.11
C PHE A 87 -23.42 -15.20 -24.52
N LYS A 88 -22.31 -14.47 -24.65
CA LYS A 88 -21.61 -14.23 -25.92
C LYS A 88 -20.42 -15.17 -26.01
N LEU A 89 -20.32 -15.91 -27.11
CA LEU A 89 -19.27 -16.89 -27.33
C LEU A 89 -18.30 -16.42 -28.40
N ASP A 90 -17.02 -16.70 -28.19
CA ASP A 90 -15.95 -16.45 -29.15
C ASP A 90 -14.90 -17.57 -29.03
N THR A 91 -13.92 -17.59 -29.92
CA THR A 91 -12.87 -18.62 -29.92
C THR A 91 -11.47 -18.04 -29.94
N SER A 92 -10.49 -18.85 -29.53
CA SER A 92 -9.07 -18.50 -29.56
C SER A 92 -8.20 -19.74 -29.71
N GLU A 93 -7.17 -19.67 -30.54
CA GLU A 93 -6.15 -20.73 -30.63
C GLU A 93 -5.20 -20.75 -29.43
N LYS A 94 -5.10 -19.65 -28.70
CA LYS A 94 -4.21 -19.48 -27.53
C LYS A 94 -5.03 -19.32 -26.26
N GLN A 95 -4.50 -19.81 -25.14
CA GLN A 95 -5.14 -19.64 -23.84
C GLN A 95 -5.34 -18.14 -23.53
N PRO A 96 -6.60 -17.65 -23.44
CA PRO A 96 -6.91 -16.22 -23.37
C PRO A 96 -6.63 -15.63 -21.99
N PHE A 97 -6.73 -16.45 -20.94
CA PHE A 97 -6.53 -16.05 -19.55
C PHE A 97 -5.47 -16.92 -18.88
N PRO A 98 -4.52 -16.32 -18.14
CA PRO A 98 -3.47 -17.10 -17.46
C PRO A 98 -3.96 -17.81 -16.19
N ASP A 99 -5.06 -17.33 -15.58
CA ASP A 99 -5.61 -17.78 -14.32
C ASP A 99 -7.12 -17.53 -14.24
N MET A 100 -7.80 -18.20 -13.31
CA MET A 100 -9.19 -17.91 -12.92
C MET A 100 -9.24 -16.98 -11.72
N VAL A 101 -10.04 -15.92 -11.79
CA VAL A 101 -10.16 -14.91 -10.74
C VAL A 101 -11.61 -14.49 -10.53
N VAL A 102 -12.19 -14.85 -9.38
CA VAL A 102 -13.48 -14.33 -8.92
C VAL A 102 -13.24 -13.22 -7.88
N LYS A 103 -13.94 -12.08 -7.99
CA LYS A 103 -13.82 -10.95 -7.06
C LYS A 103 -15.18 -10.36 -6.70
N ILE A 104 -15.38 -10.10 -5.41
CA ILE A 104 -16.43 -9.18 -4.94
C ILE A 104 -15.94 -7.74 -5.09
N LYS A 105 -16.80 -6.88 -5.64
CA LYS A 105 -16.58 -5.44 -5.81
C LYS A 105 -17.84 -4.65 -5.43
N GLY A 106 -17.68 -3.34 -5.26
CA GLY A 106 -18.82 -2.44 -5.03
C GLY A 106 -19.68 -2.23 -6.28
N GLU A 107 -19.13 -2.48 -7.47
CA GLU A 107 -19.83 -2.39 -8.77
C GLU A 107 -19.29 -3.48 -9.72
N ILE A 108 -20.15 -4.09 -10.54
CA ILE A 108 -19.74 -5.06 -11.58
C ILE A 108 -19.09 -4.38 -12.79
N CYS A 109 -19.38 -3.09 -12.98
CA CYS A 109 -18.69 -2.18 -13.88
C CYS A 109 -18.59 -0.82 -13.19
N SER A 110 -17.37 -0.45 -12.74
CA SER A 110 -17.24 0.69 -11.83
C SER A 110 -17.35 2.03 -12.54
N THR A 111 -18.26 2.86 -12.02
CA THR A 111 -18.44 4.28 -12.35
C THR A 111 -17.77 5.19 -11.34
N GLY A 112 -17.02 4.63 -10.38
CA GLY A 112 -16.53 5.37 -9.21
C GLY A 112 -17.67 5.75 -8.27
N HIS A 113 -18.72 4.94 -8.19
CA HIS A 113 -19.97 5.21 -7.46
C HIS A 113 -20.77 6.43 -7.95
N ALA A 114 -20.49 6.92 -9.17
CA ALA A 114 -21.20 8.07 -9.74
C ALA A 114 -22.62 7.73 -10.23
N ILE A 115 -22.88 6.47 -10.62
CA ILE A 115 -24.18 6.02 -11.13
C ILE A 115 -24.71 4.87 -10.27
N PRO A 116 -25.74 5.10 -9.43
CA PRO A 116 -26.32 4.07 -8.58
C PRO A 116 -27.17 3.07 -9.39
N LYS A 117 -27.18 1.79 -8.98
CA LYS A 117 -27.97 0.70 -9.61
C LYS A 117 -29.47 1.02 -9.65
N GLN A 118 -29.99 1.76 -8.68
CA GLN A 118 -31.40 2.14 -8.56
C GLN A 118 -31.92 2.87 -9.82
N LEU A 119 -31.06 3.51 -10.60
CA LEU A 119 -31.48 4.12 -11.88
C LEU A 119 -31.80 3.07 -12.94
N ILE A 120 -31.09 1.93 -12.93
CA ILE A 120 -31.41 0.78 -13.80
C ILE A 120 -32.72 0.15 -13.34
N ASP A 121 -32.87 -0.08 -12.03
CA ASP A 121 -34.06 -0.72 -11.44
C ASP A 121 -35.34 0.11 -11.65
N ALA A 122 -35.21 1.44 -11.70
CA ALA A 122 -36.31 2.36 -12.02
C ALA A 122 -36.72 2.35 -13.50
N GLY A 123 -36.19 1.46 -14.33
CA GLY A 123 -36.49 1.38 -15.77
C GLY A 123 -36.00 2.60 -16.55
N LYS A 124 -35.07 3.38 -16.00
CA LYS A 124 -34.52 4.58 -16.67
C LYS A 124 -33.45 4.24 -17.71
N GLY A 125 -33.19 2.96 -18.00
CA GLY A 125 -32.30 2.57 -19.09
C GLY A 125 -32.75 3.12 -20.46
N GLY A 126 -31.80 3.31 -21.37
CA GLY A 126 -32.09 3.61 -22.76
C GLY A 126 -32.74 2.42 -23.47
N LYS A 127 -33.43 2.65 -24.59
CA LYS A 127 -34.03 1.58 -25.40
C LYS A 127 -32.94 0.68 -25.97
N HIS A 128 -33.02 -0.63 -25.74
CA HIS A 128 -32.14 -1.60 -26.40
C HIS A 128 -32.56 -1.77 -27.87
N LEU A 129 -31.62 -1.52 -28.78
CA LEU A 129 -31.78 -1.80 -30.21
C LEU A 129 -30.98 -3.05 -30.56
N THR A 130 -31.58 -3.97 -31.30
CA THR A 130 -30.85 -5.08 -31.94
C THR A 130 -29.77 -4.54 -32.87
N PRO A 131 -28.74 -5.32 -33.23
CA PRO A 131 -27.70 -4.81 -34.13
C PRO A 131 -28.26 -4.35 -35.47
N LYS A 132 -29.27 -5.05 -36.02
CA LYS A 132 -30.02 -4.61 -37.19
C LYS A 132 -30.72 -3.26 -37.01
N GLU A 133 -31.52 -3.09 -35.97
CA GLU A 133 -32.22 -1.81 -35.71
C GLU A 133 -31.22 -0.66 -35.48
N PHE A 134 -30.10 -0.94 -34.82
CA PHE A 134 -29.03 0.03 -34.62
C PHE A 134 -28.37 0.41 -35.96
N HIS A 135 -28.08 -0.58 -36.81
CA HIS A 135 -27.54 -0.37 -38.15
C HIS A 135 -28.49 0.45 -39.04
N GLU A 136 -29.78 0.11 -39.04
CA GLU A 136 -30.82 0.82 -39.79
C GLU A 136 -31.00 2.25 -39.28
N THR A 137 -30.91 2.47 -37.96
CA THR A 137 -30.94 3.82 -37.38
C THR A 137 -29.71 4.62 -37.81
N LEU A 138 -28.51 4.05 -37.79
CA LEU A 138 -27.32 4.72 -38.31
C LEU A 138 -27.49 5.03 -39.80
N LYS A 139 -27.94 4.07 -40.60
CA LYS A 139 -28.17 4.26 -42.04
C LYS A 139 -29.18 5.38 -42.31
N ALA A 140 -30.27 5.45 -41.56
CA ALA A 140 -31.31 6.46 -41.77
C ALA A 140 -30.83 7.89 -41.45
N TYR A 141 -29.89 8.06 -40.52
CA TYR A 141 -29.38 9.37 -40.10
C TYR A 141 -28.03 9.75 -40.72
N TRP A 142 -27.24 8.78 -41.17
CA TRP A 142 -25.94 8.97 -41.82
C TRP A 142 -25.98 8.73 -43.34
N ALA A 143 -27.13 8.37 -43.92
CA ALA A 143 -27.29 8.36 -45.37
C ALA A 143 -27.12 9.79 -45.91
N GLU A 144 -26.32 9.94 -46.97
CA GLU A 144 -26.34 11.17 -47.74
C GLU A 144 -27.72 11.32 -48.40
N PRO A 145 -28.28 12.54 -48.50
CA PRO A 145 -29.41 12.76 -49.39
C PRO A 145 -28.97 12.35 -50.80
N GLU A 146 -29.62 11.34 -51.36
CA GLU A 146 -29.39 10.97 -52.75
C GLU A 146 -29.60 12.23 -53.61
N ALA A 147 -28.59 12.58 -54.41
CA ALA A 147 -28.69 13.63 -55.40
C ALA A 147 -29.61 13.15 -56.54
N GLU A 148 -30.91 13.05 -56.27
CA GLU A 148 -31.91 12.87 -57.30
C GLU A 148 -32.29 14.25 -57.85
N GLY A 149 -31.82 14.52 -59.07
CA GLY A 149 -32.57 15.19 -60.14
C GLY A 149 -32.99 16.65 -59.93
N ASP A 150 -32.63 17.49 -60.90
CA ASP A 150 -33.17 18.83 -61.12
C ASP A 150 -34.71 18.85 -61.25
N GLU A 151 -35.47 18.74 -60.15
CA GLU A 151 -36.85 19.23 -60.09
C GLU A 151 -37.14 19.81 -58.70
N ALA A 152 -37.59 21.06 -58.70
CA ALA A 152 -37.87 21.87 -57.53
C ALA A 152 -38.75 21.14 -56.50
N GLN A 153 -38.15 20.69 -55.39
CA GLN A 153 -38.86 20.26 -54.19
C GLN A 153 -38.84 21.37 -53.14
N SER A 154 -40.00 21.58 -52.53
CA SER A 154 -40.37 22.72 -51.68
C SER A 154 -39.45 22.93 -50.47
N ASP A 155 -39.41 24.19 -50.01
CA ASP A 155 -38.72 24.66 -48.79
C ASP A 155 -39.03 23.85 -47.51
N GLU A 156 -40.04 22.97 -47.54
CA GLU A 156 -40.45 22.09 -46.44
C GLU A 156 -39.61 20.81 -46.34
N ALA A 157 -39.13 20.25 -47.46
CA ALA A 157 -38.27 19.06 -47.46
C ALA A 157 -36.84 19.37 -46.98
N GLN A 158 -36.32 20.55 -47.33
CA GLN A 158 -35.04 21.07 -46.80
C GLN A 158 -35.16 21.57 -45.35
N LYS A 159 -36.36 21.90 -44.86
CA LYS A 159 -36.60 22.18 -43.43
C LYS A 159 -36.57 20.91 -42.59
N GLN A 160 -37.11 19.81 -43.12
CA GLN A 160 -37.27 18.55 -42.38
C GLN A 160 -35.95 17.78 -42.18
N SER A 161 -34.96 17.95 -43.08
CA SER A 161 -33.61 17.38 -42.93
C SER A 161 -32.74 18.10 -41.88
N LYS A 162 -33.14 19.30 -41.47
CA LYS A 162 -32.40 20.16 -40.51
C LYS A 162 -32.73 19.89 -39.04
N GLU A 163 -33.73 19.06 -38.75
CA GLU A 163 -34.33 18.93 -37.40
C GLU A 163 -33.99 17.63 -36.64
N LYS A 164 -33.26 16.68 -37.21
CA LYS A 164 -32.96 15.40 -36.54
C LYS A 164 -31.47 15.18 -36.33
N GLU A 165 -30.91 15.86 -35.35
CA GLU A 165 -29.51 15.65 -34.94
C GLU A 165 -29.33 14.31 -34.21
N LEU A 166 -28.46 13.46 -34.75
CA LEU A 166 -28.04 12.20 -34.14
C LEU A 166 -26.69 12.35 -33.44
N VAL A 167 -26.62 11.88 -32.19
CA VAL A 167 -25.39 11.76 -31.42
C VAL A 167 -25.08 10.30 -31.20
N VAL A 168 -23.94 9.82 -31.70
CA VAL A 168 -23.46 8.46 -31.45
C VAL A 168 -22.33 8.52 -30.41
N LEU A 169 -22.53 7.97 -29.23
CA LEU A 169 -21.60 8.02 -28.10
C LEU A 169 -20.87 6.68 -27.92
N ASP A 170 -19.55 6.72 -28.01
CA ASP A 170 -18.72 5.63 -27.50
C ASP A 170 -18.64 5.74 -25.97
N VAL A 171 -19.02 4.69 -25.26
CA VAL A 171 -18.96 4.64 -23.78
C VAL A 171 -17.67 3.96 -23.32
N ARG A 172 -16.73 3.70 -24.23
CA ARG A 172 -15.45 3.04 -23.94
C ARG A 172 -14.32 4.01 -23.70
N ASN A 173 -13.17 3.47 -23.27
CA ASN A 173 -11.98 4.29 -23.07
C ASN A 173 -11.34 4.65 -24.41
N ASP A 174 -10.51 5.71 -24.42
CA ASP A 174 -9.86 6.27 -25.60
C ASP A 174 -9.09 5.24 -26.45
N CYS A 175 -8.38 4.30 -25.80
CA CYS A 175 -7.66 3.26 -26.55
C CYS A 175 -8.61 2.32 -27.31
N GLU A 176 -9.79 2.05 -26.77
CA GLU A 176 -10.81 1.18 -27.38
C GLU A 176 -11.48 1.88 -28.57
N PHE A 177 -11.75 3.19 -28.44
CA PHE A 177 -12.23 4.03 -29.54
C PHE A 177 -11.21 4.10 -30.67
N LYS A 178 -9.93 4.28 -30.34
CA LYS A 178 -8.84 4.42 -31.31
C LYS A 178 -8.63 3.16 -32.16
N THR A 179 -8.81 1.96 -31.60
CA THR A 179 -8.64 0.70 -32.35
C THR A 179 -9.82 0.39 -33.28
N GLY A 180 -11.02 0.85 -32.94
CA GLY A 180 -12.19 0.72 -33.81
C GLY A 180 -13.40 1.46 -33.27
N ARG A 181 -14.29 1.95 -34.14
CA ARG A 181 -15.43 2.82 -33.81
C ARG A 181 -16.49 2.80 -34.90
N PHE A 182 -17.70 3.25 -34.57
CA PHE A 182 -18.74 3.47 -35.59
C PHE A 182 -18.44 4.72 -36.40
N MET A 183 -18.41 4.59 -37.72
CA MET A 183 -18.23 5.68 -38.67
C MET A 183 -18.68 5.31 -40.08
N THR A 184 -18.97 6.32 -40.90
CA THR A 184 -19.22 6.15 -42.33
C THR A 184 -17.92 5.84 -43.09
N PRO A 185 -17.99 5.16 -44.26
CA PRO A 185 -16.80 4.80 -45.03
C PRO A 185 -15.92 5.98 -45.46
N ASP A 186 -16.53 7.14 -45.73
CA ASP A 186 -15.87 8.41 -46.07
C ASP A 186 -15.36 9.19 -44.84
N GLY A 187 -15.74 8.79 -43.63
CA GLY A 187 -15.44 9.45 -42.38
C GLY A 187 -16.23 10.74 -42.12
N ALA A 188 -17.24 11.07 -42.93
CA ALA A 188 -18.07 12.26 -42.73
C ALA A 188 -18.82 12.25 -41.39
N HIS A 189 -19.29 11.07 -40.97
CA HIS A 189 -19.90 10.86 -39.67
C HIS A 189 -19.14 9.81 -38.85
N GLN A 190 -18.98 10.07 -37.56
CA GLN A 190 -18.35 9.14 -36.62
C GLN A 190 -18.90 9.30 -35.21
N ALA A 191 -18.72 8.26 -34.40
CA ALA A 191 -19.02 8.30 -32.98
C ALA A 191 -18.13 9.31 -32.23
N LEU A 192 -18.68 9.91 -31.18
CA LEU A 192 -17.96 10.82 -30.29
C LEU A 192 -17.07 10.04 -29.31
N ASN A 193 -15.80 10.45 -29.22
CA ASN A 193 -14.83 9.88 -28.30
C ASN A 193 -14.92 10.58 -26.92
N PRO A 194 -15.21 9.85 -25.83
CA PRO A 194 -15.20 10.44 -24.49
C PRO A 194 -13.81 10.85 -24.01
N SER A 195 -12.74 10.38 -24.69
CA SER A 195 -11.34 10.64 -24.37
C SER A 195 -10.95 10.23 -22.95
N THR A 196 -11.69 9.32 -22.32
CA THR A 196 -11.46 8.81 -20.96
C THR A 196 -10.43 7.69 -20.93
N HIS A 197 -9.67 7.56 -19.84
CA HIS A 197 -8.76 6.43 -19.64
C HIS A 197 -9.40 5.31 -18.81
N THR A 198 -10.39 5.63 -17.97
CA THR A 198 -11.19 4.64 -17.23
C THR A 198 -12.66 5.02 -17.24
N TYR A 199 -13.55 4.04 -17.12
CA TYR A 199 -15.00 4.27 -17.13
C TYR A 199 -15.49 5.14 -15.96
N ALA A 200 -14.79 5.11 -14.81
CA ALA A 200 -15.08 5.99 -13.67
C ALA A 200 -14.90 7.49 -14.01
N GLN A 201 -14.14 7.83 -15.05
CA GLN A 201 -13.98 9.21 -15.52
C GLN A 201 -15.13 9.66 -16.43
N TRP A 202 -15.95 8.73 -16.95
CA TRP A 202 -16.98 9.04 -17.95
C TRP A 202 -17.99 10.07 -17.46
N VAL A 203 -18.45 9.98 -16.21
CA VAL A 203 -19.37 10.97 -15.63
C VAL A 203 -18.68 12.32 -15.36
N PRO A 204 -17.63 12.41 -14.52
CA PRO A 204 -17.05 13.70 -14.13
C PRO A 204 -16.27 14.41 -15.25
N GLU A 205 -15.65 13.68 -16.17
CA GLU A 205 -14.81 14.29 -17.22
C GLU A 205 -15.56 14.53 -18.54
N TYR A 206 -16.60 13.75 -18.86
CA TYR A 206 -17.27 13.77 -20.16
C TYR A 206 -18.78 14.03 -20.08
N ALA A 207 -19.57 13.08 -19.56
CA ALA A 207 -21.03 13.14 -19.64
C ALA A 207 -21.60 14.38 -18.93
N SER A 208 -21.16 14.70 -17.71
CA SER A 208 -21.66 15.87 -16.96
C SER A 208 -21.42 17.22 -17.64
N LYS A 209 -20.40 17.32 -18.51
CA LYS A 209 -20.06 18.56 -19.23
C LYS A 209 -20.80 18.71 -20.56
N ASN A 210 -21.31 17.61 -21.12
CA ASN A 210 -21.89 17.58 -22.46
C ASN A 210 -23.39 17.22 -22.46
N VAL A 211 -23.92 16.66 -21.37
CA VAL A 211 -25.29 16.13 -21.30
C VAL A 211 -26.36 17.16 -21.68
N ASP A 212 -26.17 18.43 -21.32
CA ASP A 212 -27.12 19.49 -21.70
C ASP A 212 -27.23 19.67 -23.21
N SER A 213 -26.14 19.45 -23.96
CA SER A 213 -26.12 19.54 -25.43
C SER A 213 -26.79 18.34 -26.12
N TRP A 214 -27.22 17.32 -25.38
CA TRP A 214 -27.80 16.08 -25.92
C TRP A 214 -29.28 15.91 -25.56
N LYS A 215 -29.88 16.83 -24.81
CA LYS A 215 -31.26 16.70 -24.30
C LYS A 215 -32.30 16.57 -25.42
N ASP A 216 -32.15 17.38 -26.46
CA ASP A 216 -33.09 17.47 -27.59
C ASP A 216 -32.68 16.62 -28.80
N LYS A 217 -31.74 15.69 -28.62
CA LYS A 217 -31.14 14.90 -29.71
C LYS A 217 -31.42 13.42 -29.55
N LYS A 218 -31.41 12.68 -30.66
CA LYS A 218 -31.36 11.21 -30.60
C LYS A 218 -29.97 10.78 -30.19
N VAL A 219 -29.84 10.03 -29.10
CA VAL A 219 -28.56 9.54 -28.59
C VAL A 219 -28.47 8.03 -28.75
N LEU A 220 -27.52 7.57 -29.55
CA LEU A 220 -27.16 6.16 -29.67
C LEU A 220 -25.89 5.88 -28.89
N MET A 221 -25.88 4.84 -28.05
CA MET A 221 -24.73 4.50 -27.21
C MET A 221 -24.27 3.07 -27.47
N TYR A 222 -22.96 2.84 -27.40
CA TYR A 222 -22.41 1.49 -27.51
C TYR A 222 -21.16 1.29 -26.66
N CYS A 223 -20.86 0.03 -26.37
CA CYS A 223 -19.58 -0.41 -25.82
C CYS A 223 -19.28 -1.85 -26.29
N THR A 224 -18.20 -2.47 -25.80
CA THR A 224 -17.75 -3.79 -26.27
C THR A 224 -18.84 -4.86 -26.18
N GLY A 225 -19.52 -4.96 -25.04
CA GLY A 225 -20.49 -6.03 -24.77
C GLY A 225 -21.80 -5.58 -24.12
N GLY A 226 -22.06 -4.27 -24.00
CA GLY A 226 -23.32 -3.70 -23.48
C GLY A 226 -23.27 -3.16 -22.04
N ILE A 227 -22.50 -3.78 -21.14
CA ILE A 227 -22.54 -3.51 -19.69
C ILE A 227 -22.38 -2.05 -19.25
N ARG A 228 -21.52 -1.26 -19.94
CA ARG A 228 -21.32 0.16 -19.61
C ARG A 228 -22.55 0.99 -19.98
N CYS A 229 -23.18 0.66 -21.10
CA CYS A 229 -24.33 1.40 -21.62
C CYS A 229 -25.52 1.32 -20.67
N GLU A 230 -25.71 0.23 -19.93
CA GLU A 230 -26.80 0.10 -18.94
C GLU A 230 -26.78 1.24 -17.92
N LYS A 231 -25.62 1.53 -17.33
CA LYS A 231 -25.47 2.65 -16.38
C LYS A 231 -25.45 4.00 -17.09
N ALA A 232 -24.73 4.09 -18.21
CA ALA A 232 -24.56 5.35 -18.93
C ALA A 232 -25.88 5.90 -19.48
N SER A 233 -26.71 5.05 -20.07
CA SER A 233 -28.03 5.43 -20.60
C SER A 233 -28.99 5.82 -19.47
N ALA A 234 -28.98 5.07 -18.36
CA ALA A 234 -29.75 5.41 -17.17
C ALA A 234 -29.38 6.77 -16.57
N TYR A 235 -28.09 7.11 -16.59
CA TYR A 235 -27.62 8.43 -16.18
C TYR A 235 -28.12 9.54 -17.10
N LEU A 236 -28.02 9.39 -18.43
CA LEU A 236 -28.47 10.41 -19.38
C LEU A 236 -29.98 10.65 -19.30
N ARG A 237 -30.79 9.59 -19.23
CA ARG A 237 -32.24 9.72 -19.05
C ARG A 237 -32.59 10.40 -17.74
N ASN A 238 -31.86 10.10 -16.66
CA ASN A 238 -32.04 10.79 -15.39
C ASN A 238 -31.62 12.27 -15.42
N LYS A 239 -30.78 12.69 -16.38
CA LYS A 239 -30.37 14.08 -16.60
C LYS A 239 -31.21 14.83 -17.63
N GLY A 240 -32.24 14.19 -18.19
CA GLY A 240 -33.22 14.82 -19.08
C GLY A 240 -33.01 14.57 -20.57
N CYS A 241 -32.14 13.63 -20.97
CA CYS A 241 -32.11 13.15 -22.35
C CYS A 241 -33.23 12.13 -22.57
N GLU A 242 -34.21 12.42 -23.41
CA GLU A 242 -35.38 11.56 -23.56
C GLU A 242 -35.18 10.42 -24.57
N ASP A 243 -34.66 10.71 -25.76
CA ASP A 243 -34.42 9.73 -26.84
C ASP A 243 -33.02 9.12 -26.76
N VAL A 244 -32.81 8.27 -25.75
CA VAL A 244 -31.56 7.51 -25.56
C VAL A 244 -31.78 6.04 -25.91
N SER A 245 -31.01 5.52 -26.85
CA SER A 245 -30.99 4.10 -27.23
C SER A 245 -29.57 3.52 -27.17
N GLN A 246 -29.47 2.21 -26.95
CA GLN A 246 -28.20 1.52 -26.79
C GLN A 246 -28.15 0.22 -27.60
N LEU A 247 -26.96 -0.12 -28.09
CA LEU A 247 -26.72 -1.34 -28.87
C LEU A 247 -26.81 -2.58 -27.97
N SER A 248 -27.84 -3.39 -28.18
CA SER A 248 -28.04 -4.66 -27.48
C SER A 248 -26.92 -5.64 -27.80
N GLY A 249 -26.33 -6.23 -26.76
CA GLY A 249 -25.16 -7.10 -26.88
C GLY A 249 -23.84 -6.41 -27.27
N GLY A 250 -23.86 -5.09 -27.48
CA GLY A 250 -22.69 -4.28 -27.81
C GLY A 250 -22.05 -4.59 -29.17
N ILE A 251 -20.82 -4.12 -29.36
CA ILE A 251 -20.05 -4.32 -30.60
C ILE A 251 -19.91 -5.81 -30.94
N HIS A 252 -19.82 -6.68 -29.93
CA HIS A 252 -19.70 -8.13 -30.14
C HIS A 252 -20.82 -8.69 -31.04
N ARG A 253 -22.09 -8.47 -30.66
CA ARG A 253 -23.25 -8.92 -31.45
C ARG A 253 -23.34 -8.21 -32.80
N TYR A 254 -22.93 -6.95 -32.86
CA TYR A 254 -22.90 -6.21 -34.12
C TYR A 254 -21.91 -6.78 -35.13
N LEU A 255 -20.72 -7.19 -34.68
CA LEU A 255 -19.72 -7.82 -35.54
C LEU A 255 -20.09 -9.24 -35.96
N GLU A 256 -20.83 -9.98 -35.13
CA GLU A 256 -21.40 -11.27 -35.53
C GLU A 256 -22.36 -11.13 -36.73
N GLU A 257 -23.15 -10.06 -36.76
CA GLU A 257 -24.17 -9.84 -37.81
C GLU A 257 -23.62 -9.14 -39.06
N PHE A 258 -22.78 -8.12 -38.90
CA PHE A 258 -22.34 -7.26 -40.01
C PHE A 258 -20.85 -7.35 -40.36
N GLY A 259 -20.05 -8.07 -39.56
CA GLY A 259 -18.60 -8.18 -39.79
C GLY A 259 -17.91 -6.83 -40.03
N ALA A 260 -17.03 -6.76 -41.03
CA ALA A 260 -16.34 -5.54 -41.45
C ALA A 260 -17.19 -4.61 -42.35
N ASP A 261 -18.30 -5.11 -42.90
CA ASP A 261 -19.14 -4.40 -43.85
C ASP A 261 -20.02 -3.35 -43.18
N GLY A 262 -20.38 -3.58 -41.91
CA GLY A 262 -21.14 -2.63 -41.11
C GLY A 262 -20.42 -1.30 -40.82
N PHE A 263 -21.14 -0.35 -40.23
CA PHE A 263 -20.59 0.95 -39.78
C PHE A 263 -19.50 0.87 -38.70
N PHE A 264 -19.31 -0.27 -38.01
CA PHE A 264 -18.18 -0.39 -37.09
C PHE A 264 -16.91 -0.69 -37.88
N LYS A 265 -15.95 0.24 -37.86
CA LYS A 265 -14.67 0.13 -38.58
C LYS A 265 -13.53 -0.09 -37.60
N GLY A 266 -12.54 -0.90 -37.99
CA GLY A 266 -11.41 -1.27 -37.13
C GLY A 266 -11.63 -2.54 -36.32
N SER A 267 -10.92 -2.65 -35.20
CA SER A 267 -10.92 -3.83 -34.33
C SER A 267 -11.62 -3.55 -33.00
N ASN A 268 -12.40 -4.51 -32.53
CA ASN A 268 -13.07 -4.45 -31.23
C ASN A 268 -12.09 -4.78 -30.11
N PHE A 269 -11.92 -3.88 -29.15
CA PHE A 269 -11.03 -4.13 -28.00
C PHE A 269 -11.65 -5.13 -27.02
N VAL A 270 -10.90 -6.16 -26.65
CA VAL A 270 -11.34 -7.22 -25.71
C VAL A 270 -10.39 -7.34 -24.51
N PHE A 271 -10.94 -7.74 -23.35
CA PHE A 271 -10.26 -7.69 -22.05
C PHE A 271 -9.55 -9.02 -21.70
N ASP A 272 -8.86 -9.60 -22.67
CA ASP A 272 -8.12 -10.86 -22.57
C ASP A 272 -6.80 -10.80 -23.35
N SER A 273 -6.06 -11.91 -23.45
CA SER A 273 -4.73 -11.91 -24.09
C SER A 273 -4.75 -11.61 -25.59
N ARG A 274 -5.91 -11.74 -26.27
CA ARG A 274 -6.07 -11.37 -27.68
C ARG A 274 -5.96 -9.86 -27.88
N ALA A 275 -6.38 -9.09 -26.87
CA ALA A 275 -6.47 -7.63 -26.85
C ALA A 275 -7.41 -7.00 -27.91
N LEU A 276 -7.50 -7.58 -29.10
CA LEU A 276 -8.36 -7.18 -30.21
C LEU A 276 -9.09 -8.40 -30.78
N GLN A 277 -10.38 -8.24 -31.01
CA GLN A 277 -11.20 -9.08 -31.88
C GLN A 277 -11.33 -8.35 -33.21
N LYS A 278 -10.63 -8.85 -34.23
CA LYS A 278 -10.58 -8.25 -35.56
C LYS A 278 -11.53 -9.00 -36.50
N PRO A 279 -12.56 -8.35 -37.06
CA PRO A 279 -13.37 -8.97 -38.10
C PRO A 279 -12.52 -9.23 -39.35
N GLU A 280 -12.82 -10.31 -40.06
CA GLU A 280 -12.17 -10.60 -41.34
C GLU A 280 -12.44 -9.46 -42.33
N GLY A 281 -11.41 -9.03 -43.08
CA GLY A 281 -11.51 -7.89 -44.00
C GLY A 281 -11.50 -6.50 -43.33
N ALA A 282 -11.43 -6.39 -41.99
CA ALA A 282 -11.46 -5.10 -41.32
C ALA A 282 -10.24 -4.21 -41.62
N THR A 283 -10.52 -2.96 -41.98
CA THR A 283 -9.49 -1.92 -42.21
C THR A 283 -8.90 -1.43 -40.90
N VAL A 284 -7.62 -1.06 -40.91
CA VAL A 284 -6.94 -0.51 -39.75
C VAL A 284 -7.30 0.98 -39.61
N VAL A 285 -8.16 1.29 -38.63
CA VAL A 285 -8.61 2.66 -38.32
C VAL A 285 -7.70 3.37 -37.30
N GLY A 286 -6.96 2.59 -36.52
CA GLY A 286 -6.00 3.12 -35.55
C GLY A 286 -4.80 3.74 -36.24
N ALA A 287 -4.18 4.71 -35.57
CA ALA A 287 -2.96 5.36 -36.03
C ALA A 287 -1.90 5.32 -34.92
N CYS A 288 -0.64 5.14 -35.32
CA CYS A 288 0.47 5.17 -34.38
C CYS A 288 0.52 6.54 -33.72
N PHE A 289 0.59 6.60 -32.40
CA PHE A 289 0.62 7.86 -31.67
C PHE A 289 1.75 8.80 -32.16
N ASN A 290 2.89 8.23 -32.56
CA ASN A 290 4.09 8.96 -32.97
C ASN A 290 4.15 9.26 -34.47
N CYS A 291 4.26 8.26 -35.35
CA CYS A 291 4.42 8.49 -36.79
C CYS A 291 3.11 8.62 -37.56
N LYS A 292 1.96 8.45 -36.89
CA LYS A 292 0.61 8.45 -37.49
C LYS A 292 0.35 7.36 -38.55
N ALA A 293 1.32 6.47 -38.82
CA ALA A 293 1.11 5.34 -39.70
C ALA A 293 -0.06 4.45 -39.19
N PRO A 294 -0.89 3.90 -40.08
CA PRO A 294 -1.98 3.01 -39.71
C PRO A 294 -1.48 1.86 -38.83
N THR A 295 -2.05 1.72 -37.64
CA THR A 295 -1.71 0.63 -36.73
C THR A 295 -2.81 0.41 -35.71
N GLU A 296 -3.02 -0.85 -35.38
CA GLU A 296 -3.84 -1.31 -34.24
C GLU A 296 -2.98 -2.02 -33.20
N ALA A 297 -1.64 -1.95 -33.33
CA ALA A 297 -0.74 -2.69 -32.49
C ALA A 297 -0.75 -2.16 -31.05
N ILE A 298 -1.26 -3.01 -30.15
CA ILE A 298 -1.34 -2.80 -28.71
C ILE A 298 -0.71 -4.00 -27.98
N SER A 299 -0.13 -3.76 -26.81
CA SER A 299 0.43 -4.82 -25.97
C SER A 299 0.70 -4.30 -24.56
N LYS A 300 0.97 -5.19 -23.60
CA LYS A 300 1.21 -4.83 -22.18
C LYS A 300 2.40 -3.88 -21.98
N ASP A 301 3.34 -3.85 -22.91
CA ASP A 301 4.48 -2.93 -22.93
C ASP A 301 4.22 -1.63 -23.71
N ARG A 302 3.17 -1.57 -24.55
CA ARG A 302 2.75 -0.35 -25.27
C ARG A 302 1.82 0.49 -24.40
N VAL A 303 2.40 1.11 -23.38
CA VAL A 303 1.68 1.96 -22.43
C VAL A 303 2.41 3.27 -22.18
N CYS A 304 1.67 4.32 -21.84
CA CYS A 304 2.24 5.62 -21.52
C CYS A 304 3.25 5.51 -20.37
N ALA A 305 4.43 6.11 -20.51
CA ALA A 305 5.47 6.14 -19.49
C ALA A 305 5.04 6.86 -18.19
N VAL A 306 4.02 7.72 -18.28
CA VAL A 306 3.51 8.54 -17.18
C VAL A 306 2.28 7.90 -16.53
N CYS A 307 1.16 7.77 -17.25
CA CYS A 307 -0.10 7.26 -16.68
C CYS A 307 -0.37 5.77 -16.92
N ARG A 308 0.48 5.08 -17.70
CA ARG A 308 0.33 3.65 -18.03
C ARG A 308 -0.94 3.29 -18.81
N CYS A 309 -1.67 4.25 -19.38
CA CYS A 309 -2.76 3.93 -20.32
C CYS A 309 -2.21 3.27 -21.59
N THR A 310 -2.98 2.38 -22.20
CA THR A 310 -2.60 1.69 -23.44
C THR A 310 -2.41 2.67 -24.59
N ILE A 311 -1.36 2.46 -25.40
CA ILE A 311 -0.99 3.30 -26.54
C ILE A 311 -0.95 2.45 -27.80
N LEU A 312 -1.48 2.99 -28.90
CA LEU A 312 -1.29 2.43 -30.24
C LEU A 312 0.06 2.91 -30.77
N ALA A 313 0.99 2.00 -30.97
CA ALA A 313 2.31 2.30 -31.54
C ALA A 313 2.65 1.25 -32.58
N CYS A 314 3.10 1.63 -33.79
CA CYS A 314 3.55 0.65 -34.77
C CYS A 314 4.87 -0.01 -34.34
N ASP A 315 5.22 -1.14 -34.93
CA ASP A 315 6.45 -1.87 -34.56
C ASP A 315 7.72 -1.06 -34.85
N ASP A 316 7.74 -0.24 -35.90
CA ASP A 316 8.84 0.67 -36.19
C ASP A 316 9.02 1.72 -35.08
N CYS A 317 7.93 2.34 -34.62
CA CYS A 317 8.00 3.29 -33.52
C CYS A 317 8.31 2.59 -32.20
N ARG A 318 7.85 1.35 -31.99
CA ARG A 318 8.23 0.54 -30.83
C ARG A 318 9.74 0.27 -30.81
N ALA A 319 10.34 -0.03 -31.96
CA ALA A 319 11.78 -0.19 -32.10
C ALA A 319 12.53 1.14 -31.90
N LYS A 320 12.11 2.21 -32.57
CA LYS A 320 12.76 3.54 -32.53
C LYS A 320 12.66 4.22 -31.15
N LEU A 321 11.53 4.08 -30.46
CA LEU A 321 11.29 4.73 -29.17
C LEU A 321 11.63 3.82 -27.97
N LEU A 322 12.17 2.63 -28.22
CA LEU A 322 12.66 1.72 -27.18
C LEU A 322 11.64 1.40 -26.08
N GLY A 323 10.35 1.39 -26.41
CA GLY A 323 9.27 1.14 -25.44
C GLY A 323 8.83 2.35 -24.61
N VAL A 324 9.28 3.57 -24.91
CA VAL A 324 8.86 4.80 -24.22
C VAL A 324 7.78 5.50 -25.04
N TYR A 325 6.59 5.63 -24.46
CA TYR A 325 5.42 6.20 -25.13
C TYR A 325 4.74 7.26 -24.28
N TYR A 326 4.03 8.17 -24.94
CA TYR A 326 3.25 9.22 -24.28
C TYR A 326 1.85 9.23 -24.89
N CYS A 327 0.80 9.24 -24.05
CA CYS A 327 -0.53 9.54 -24.56
C CYS A 327 -0.66 11.03 -24.88
N ASP A 328 -1.71 11.41 -25.59
CA ASP A 328 -1.94 12.80 -25.99
C ASP A 328 -1.93 13.76 -24.79
N ARG A 329 -2.46 13.33 -23.63
CA ARG A 329 -2.42 14.11 -22.37
C ARG A 329 -1.02 14.30 -21.79
N HIS A 330 -0.05 13.46 -22.15
CA HIS A 330 1.34 13.52 -21.65
C HIS A 330 2.36 13.75 -22.76
N LEU A 331 1.91 14.02 -24.00
CA LEU A 331 2.81 14.19 -25.13
C LEU A 331 3.74 15.39 -24.95
N PHE A 332 3.30 16.41 -24.21
CA PHE A 332 4.12 17.55 -23.83
C PHE A 332 5.34 17.19 -22.97
N LEU A 333 5.34 16.02 -22.31
CA LEU A 333 6.47 15.49 -21.54
C LEU A 333 7.47 14.71 -22.40
N ARG A 334 7.21 14.59 -23.70
CA ARG A 334 8.12 13.95 -24.64
C ARG A 334 9.44 14.72 -24.66
N ASN A 335 10.56 13.99 -24.65
CA ASN A 335 11.91 14.55 -24.58
C ASN A 335 12.19 15.35 -23.29
N ALA A 336 11.39 15.15 -22.24
CA ALA A 336 11.65 15.63 -20.88
C ALA A 336 11.60 14.44 -19.89
N TYR A 337 10.60 13.57 -20.01
CA TYR A 337 10.37 12.46 -19.09
C TYR A 337 11.11 11.16 -19.51
N GLU A 338 12.44 11.12 -19.43
CA GLU A 338 13.21 10.00 -20.03
C GLU A 338 13.50 8.79 -19.12
N PRO A 339 13.00 7.58 -19.42
CA PRO A 339 13.25 6.40 -18.61
C PRO A 339 14.65 5.78 -18.78
N PHE A 340 15.50 6.27 -19.69
CA PHE A 340 16.81 5.68 -20.01
C PHE A 340 17.91 6.75 -20.05
N LEU A 341 18.29 7.25 -18.87
CA LEU A 341 19.21 8.38 -18.72
C LEU A 341 20.67 8.08 -19.09
N ASP A 342 21.06 6.81 -19.18
CA ASP A 342 22.40 6.36 -19.62
C ASP A 342 22.76 6.79 -21.03
N LYS A 343 21.76 6.99 -21.88
CA LYS A 343 21.96 7.29 -23.30
C LYS A 343 22.24 8.77 -23.56
N PHE A 344 22.12 9.61 -22.54
CA PHE A 344 22.30 11.05 -22.63
C PHE A 344 23.68 11.45 -22.08
N SER A 345 24.32 12.39 -22.75
CA SER A 345 25.49 13.11 -22.25
C SER A 345 25.10 14.02 -21.07
N ASP A 346 26.09 14.46 -20.29
CA ASP A 346 25.83 15.33 -19.14
C ASP A 346 25.19 16.66 -19.58
N ALA A 347 25.56 17.19 -20.75
CA ALA A 347 24.95 18.38 -21.33
C ALA A 347 23.48 18.15 -21.73
N GLU A 348 23.15 16.98 -22.30
CA GLU A 348 21.77 16.64 -22.64
C GLU A 348 20.92 16.34 -21.40
N ILE A 349 21.51 15.77 -20.34
CA ILE A 349 20.86 15.60 -19.04
C ILE A 349 20.50 16.97 -18.44
N ASP A 350 21.37 17.97 -18.58
CA ASP A 350 21.09 19.32 -18.12
C ASP A 350 19.96 19.98 -18.92
N GLN A 351 19.94 19.80 -20.23
CA GLN A 351 18.81 20.23 -21.07
C GLN A 351 17.50 19.51 -20.69
N LEU A 352 17.54 18.21 -20.35
CA LEU A 352 16.38 17.47 -19.86
C LEU A 352 15.86 18.04 -18.53
N MET A 353 16.75 18.38 -17.61
CA MET A 353 16.40 18.98 -16.33
C MET A 353 15.71 20.35 -16.48
N VAL A 354 16.21 21.20 -17.39
CA VAL A 354 15.57 22.49 -17.72
C VAL A 354 14.16 22.26 -18.24
N LYS A 355 13.97 21.36 -19.22
CA LYS A 355 12.65 21.06 -19.79
C LYS A 355 11.67 20.46 -18.76
N LEU A 356 12.15 19.59 -17.86
CA LEU A 356 11.33 19.03 -16.79
C LEU A 356 10.88 20.12 -15.80
N GLN A 357 11.73 21.11 -15.52
CA GLN A 357 11.42 22.24 -14.67
C GLN A 357 10.40 23.18 -15.34
N GLU A 358 10.58 23.50 -16.62
CA GLU A 358 9.58 24.24 -17.40
C GLU A 358 8.21 23.55 -17.41
N CYS A 359 8.19 22.22 -17.57
CA CYS A 359 6.96 21.43 -17.49
C CYS A 359 6.33 21.41 -16.10
N TRP A 360 7.14 21.53 -15.04
CA TRP A 360 6.68 21.62 -13.65
C TRP A 360 6.04 22.98 -13.36
N ASP A 361 6.64 24.05 -13.90
CA ASP A 361 6.21 25.44 -13.69
C ASP A 361 4.99 25.82 -14.54
N ALA A 362 4.73 25.11 -15.65
CA ALA A 362 3.53 25.30 -16.46
C ALA A 362 2.23 24.93 -15.70
N SER A 363 1.27 25.86 -15.64
CA SER A 363 -0.08 25.65 -15.06
C SER A 363 -1.10 25.38 -16.18
N PRO A 364 -1.82 24.24 -16.21
CA PRO A 364 -2.25 23.42 -15.08
C PRO A 364 -1.97 21.93 -15.28
N VAL A 365 -0.91 21.42 -14.68
CA VAL A 365 -0.63 19.99 -14.65
C VAL A 365 -1.34 19.33 -13.46
N SER A 366 -2.18 18.32 -13.70
CA SER A 366 -2.91 17.62 -12.62
C SER A 366 -1.96 17.10 -11.53
N SER A 367 -2.44 16.97 -10.28
CA SER A 367 -1.63 16.55 -9.12
C SER A 367 -0.86 15.23 -9.35
N ASN A 368 -1.46 14.30 -10.10
CA ASN A 368 -0.83 13.04 -10.50
C ASN A 368 0.33 13.23 -11.49
N ILE A 369 0.20 14.15 -12.44
CA ILE A 369 1.25 14.43 -13.42
C ILE A 369 2.38 15.23 -12.76
N ARG A 370 2.06 16.20 -11.88
CA ARG A 370 3.08 16.86 -11.05
C ARG A 370 3.89 15.83 -10.29
N ARG A 371 3.25 14.88 -9.61
CA ARG A 371 3.95 13.79 -8.90
C ARG A 371 4.90 13.01 -9.81
N SER A 372 4.49 12.72 -11.05
CA SER A 372 5.34 12.03 -12.02
C SER A 372 6.53 12.90 -12.45
N ILE A 373 6.32 14.16 -12.81
CA ILE A 373 7.40 15.10 -13.16
C ILE A 373 8.41 15.22 -12.01
N LYS A 374 7.93 15.42 -10.77
CA LYS A 374 8.80 15.48 -9.58
C LYS A 374 9.66 14.23 -9.45
N LYS A 375 9.05 13.05 -9.59
CA LYS A 375 9.77 11.77 -9.50
C LYS A 375 10.87 11.64 -10.56
N GLN A 376 10.63 12.15 -11.76
CA GLN A 376 11.61 12.11 -12.84
C GLN A 376 12.73 13.15 -12.66
N ILE A 377 12.42 14.33 -12.12
CA ILE A 377 13.43 15.33 -11.71
C ILE A 377 14.37 14.70 -10.68
N SER A 378 13.83 14.15 -9.58
CA SER A 378 14.63 13.50 -8.54
C SER A 378 15.50 12.37 -9.09
N ARG A 379 14.94 11.57 -10.00
CA ARG A 379 15.67 10.48 -10.65
C ARG A 379 16.81 10.98 -11.55
N THR A 380 16.56 12.03 -12.33
CA THR A 380 17.54 12.60 -13.26
C THR A 380 18.69 13.27 -12.51
N GLN A 381 18.37 13.98 -11.43
CA GLN A 381 19.32 14.57 -10.51
C GLN A 381 20.22 13.50 -9.85
N ALA A 382 19.62 12.45 -9.26
CA ALA A 382 20.38 11.36 -8.63
C ALA A 382 21.29 10.63 -9.63
N PHE A 383 20.88 10.52 -10.90
CA PHE A 383 21.69 9.93 -11.96
C PHE A 383 22.91 10.80 -12.33
N LYS A 384 22.71 12.12 -12.43
CA LYS A 384 23.80 13.09 -12.67
C LYS A 384 24.83 13.07 -11.55
N GLU A 385 24.39 13.10 -10.30
CA GLU A 385 25.26 13.05 -9.11
C GLU A 385 26.08 11.76 -9.09
N ALA A 386 25.46 10.61 -9.41
CA ALA A 386 26.18 9.34 -9.50
C ALA A 386 27.27 9.33 -10.59
N ARG A 387 27.04 9.97 -11.76
CA ARG A 387 28.06 10.11 -12.82
C ARG A 387 29.19 11.05 -12.39
N GLN A 388 28.88 12.16 -11.74
CA GLN A 388 29.88 13.10 -11.24
C GLN A 388 30.81 12.45 -10.21
N VAL A 389 30.25 11.70 -9.25
CA VAL A 389 31.02 10.94 -8.26
C VAL A 389 31.89 9.87 -8.93
N ALA A 390 31.38 9.20 -9.96
CA ALA A 390 32.16 8.22 -10.71
C ALA A 390 33.31 8.87 -11.52
N SER A 391 33.09 10.05 -12.10
CA SER A 391 34.13 10.81 -12.82
C SER A 391 35.22 11.33 -11.86
N ALA A 392 34.82 11.82 -10.68
CA ALA A 392 35.74 12.29 -9.64
C ALA A 392 36.56 11.12 -9.06
N ALA A 393 35.94 9.97 -8.81
CA ALA A 393 36.65 8.76 -8.40
C ALA A 393 37.61 8.26 -9.50
N GLY A 394 37.24 8.42 -10.77
CA GLY A 394 38.11 8.14 -11.92
C GLY A 394 39.33 9.06 -11.98
N ALA A 395 39.12 10.36 -11.82
CA ALA A 395 40.18 11.38 -11.78
C ALA A 395 41.13 11.20 -10.59
N VAL A 396 40.59 10.85 -9.41
CA VAL A 396 41.39 10.53 -8.21
C VAL A 396 42.21 9.26 -8.43
N ALA A 397 41.65 8.24 -9.10
CA ALA A 397 42.42 7.03 -9.45
C ALA A 397 43.51 7.30 -10.50
N THR A 398 43.28 8.23 -11.44
CA THR A 398 44.31 8.63 -12.42
C THR A 398 45.40 9.49 -11.78
N ALA A 399 45.03 10.39 -10.85
CA ALA A 399 45.98 11.16 -10.05
C ALA A 399 46.79 10.26 -9.10
N ALA A 400 46.18 9.23 -8.50
CA ALA A 400 46.87 8.25 -7.67
C ALA A 400 47.83 7.37 -8.48
N ALA A 401 47.48 7.01 -9.72
CA ALA A 401 48.37 6.28 -10.63
C ALA A 401 49.54 7.15 -11.13
N ALA A 402 49.31 8.46 -11.33
CA ALA A 402 50.37 9.43 -11.64
C ALA A 402 51.28 9.69 -10.42
N ALA A 403 50.73 9.68 -9.21
CA ALA A 403 51.50 9.81 -7.97
C ALA A 403 52.34 8.55 -7.67
N SER A 404 51.84 7.35 -8.00
CA SER A 404 52.61 6.10 -7.81
C SER A 404 53.78 5.96 -8.78
N THR A 405 53.78 6.68 -9.91
CA THR A 405 54.92 6.73 -10.84
C THR A 405 56.02 7.68 -10.37
N ALA A 406 55.76 8.57 -9.40
CA ALA A 406 56.72 9.52 -8.86
C ALA A 406 57.45 9.03 -7.59
N ALA A 407 57.04 7.90 -7.00
CA ALA A 407 57.53 7.41 -5.71
C ALA A 407 58.20 6.04 -5.80
N ALA A 408 59.10 5.86 -6.77
CA ALA A 408 59.94 4.67 -6.89
C ALA A 408 61.41 5.05 -6.59
N ASP A 409 61.72 5.23 -5.30
CA ASP A 409 63.06 5.04 -4.75
C ASP A 409 62.99 4.89 -3.22
N ALA A 410 63.72 3.89 -2.71
CA ALA A 410 63.91 3.47 -1.31
C ALA A 410 63.07 2.29 -0.78
N LYS A 411 63.82 1.31 -0.24
CA LYS A 411 63.51 -0.08 0.09
C LYS A 411 62.68 -0.26 1.37
N THR A 412 61.57 -1.00 1.26
CA THR A 412 61.07 -2.02 2.22
C THR A 412 59.92 -2.77 1.53
N GLU A 413 60.20 -3.95 0.97
CA GLU A 413 59.38 -4.56 -0.11
C GLU A 413 58.34 -5.60 0.33
N GLU A 414 58.23 -5.97 1.61
CA GLU A 414 57.34 -7.09 2.00
C GLU A 414 56.02 -6.66 2.69
N GLU A 415 55.97 -5.47 3.29
CA GLU A 415 54.74 -4.94 3.92
C GLU A 415 53.92 -4.00 3.01
N ALA A 416 54.53 -3.48 1.94
CA ALA A 416 53.85 -2.61 0.96
C ALA A 416 53.06 -3.41 -0.09
N SER A 417 53.53 -4.62 -0.44
CA SER A 417 52.90 -5.51 -1.42
C SER A 417 51.52 -6.03 -0.97
N THR A 418 51.39 -6.39 0.32
CA THR A 418 50.14 -6.90 0.91
C THR A 418 49.10 -5.80 1.13
N LYS A 419 49.51 -4.56 1.42
CA LYS A 419 48.59 -3.41 1.49
C LYS A 419 48.16 -2.89 0.12
N ALA A 420 49.04 -2.88 -0.89
CA ALA A 420 48.69 -2.49 -2.25
C ALA A 420 47.72 -3.48 -2.92
N ALA A 421 47.91 -4.79 -2.70
CA ALA A 421 47.00 -5.83 -3.19
C ALA A 421 45.60 -5.76 -2.54
N ALA A 422 45.53 -5.43 -1.24
CA ALA A 422 44.27 -5.29 -0.52
C ALA A 422 43.48 -4.02 -0.93
N VAL A 423 44.17 -2.94 -1.31
CA VAL A 423 43.55 -1.71 -1.82
C VAL A 423 43.12 -1.88 -3.28
N ALA A 424 43.90 -2.59 -4.11
CA ALA A 424 43.52 -2.93 -5.48
C ALA A 424 42.32 -3.91 -5.52
N ASP A 425 42.28 -4.91 -4.65
CA ASP A 425 41.16 -5.86 -4.56
C ASP A 425 39.88 -5.18 -4.00
N LYS A 426 40.00 -4.25 -3.04
CA LYS A 426 38.87 -3.40 -2.62
C LYS A 426 38.40 -2.46 -3.71
N ALA A 427 39.27 -1.90 -4.55
CA ALA A 427 38.90 -1.03 -5.67
C ALA A 427 38.22 -1.81 -6.82
N VAL A 428 38.68 -3.02 -7.11
CA VAL A 428 38.07 -3.94 -8.08
C VAL A 428 36.70 -4.44 -7.59
N LYS A 429 36.57 -4.81 -6.31
CA LYS A 429 35.29 -5.20 -5.69
C LYS A 429 34.30 -4.05 -5.59
N ARG A 430 34.77 -2.80 -5.48
CA ARG A 430 33.94 -1.58 -5.45
C ARG A 430 33.47 -1.18 -6.86
N LYS A 431 34.28 -1.37 -7.91
CA LYS A 431 33.85 -1.26 -9.32
C LYS A 431 32.84 -2.37 -9.72
N ALA A 432 32.93 -3.57 -9.15
CA ALA A 432 32.00 -4.66 -9.42
C ALA A 432 30.60 -4.46 -8.78
N LYS A 433 30.52 -3.79 -7.63
CA LYS A 433 29.26 -3.49 -6.92
C LYS A 433 28.46 -2.31 -7.50
N GLN A 434 29.08 -1.47 -8.33
CA GLN A 434 28.46 -0.27 -8.91
C GLN A 434 27.91 -0.44 -10.33
N ARG A 435 27.90 -1.68 -10.87
CA ARG A 435 27.14 -2.01 -12.08
C ARG A 435 25.68 -2.23 -11.73
N VAL A 436 24.94 -1.13 -11.62
CA VAL A 436 23.48 -1.15 -11.77
C VAL A 436 23.16 -1.63 -13.19
N LYS A 437 22.27 -2.62 -13.23
CA LYS A 437 21.59 -3.23 -14.38
C LYS A 437 21.46 -2.30 -15.60
N TRP A 438 22.17 -2.65 -16.68
CA TRP A 438 21.83 -2.25 -18.05
C TRP A 438 21.50 -3.52 -18.84
N ASN A 439 20.29 -3.58 -19.39
CA ASN A 439 19.86 -4.68 -20.25
C ASN A 439 20.34 -4.41 -21.68
N THR A 440 21.63 -4.62 -21.94
CA THR A 440 22.22 -4.55 -23.28
C THR A 440 22.54 -5.97 -23.73
N ASN A 441 21.57 -6.68 -24.31
CA ASN A 441 21.85 -7.94 -25.00
C ASN A 441 21.78 -7.69 -26.51
N PRO A 442 22.91 -7.65 -27.24
CA PRO A 442 23.01 -7.24 -28.65
C PRO A 442 22.67 -8.38 -29.63
N ARG A 443 21.92 -9.39 -29.16
CA ARG A 443 21.67 -10.63 -29.90
C ARG A 443 20.21 -10.73 -30.33
N CYS A 444 19.99 -11.08 -31.59
CA CYS A 444 18.69 -11.40 -32.15
C CYS A 444 17.98 -12.43 -31.27
N ARG A 445 16.80 -12.09 -30.73
CA ARG A 445 16.11 -12.94 -29.74
C ARG A 445 15.60 -14.28 -30.28
N SER A 446 15.60 -14.49 -31.59
CA SER A 446 15.16 -15.74 -32.21
C SER A 446 16.28 -16.76 -32.42
N CYS A 447 17.51 -16.31 -32.71
CA CYS A 447 18.64 -17.22 -33.01
C CYS A 447 19.94 -16.92 -32.24
N GLY A 448 20.01 -15.81 -31.50
CA GLY A 448 21.16 -15.47 -30.67
C GLY A 448 22.38 -14.86 -31.38
N LEU A 449 22.31 -14.55 -32.68
CA LEU A 449 23.38 -13.88 -33.46
C LEU A 449 23.28 -12.34 -33.40
N ILE A 450 24.37 -11.61 -33.73
CA ILE A 450 24.44 -10.13 -33.69
C ILE A 450 23.58 -9.51 -34.81
N GLY A 451 22.84 -8.44 -34.49
CA GLY A 451 21.91 -7.76 -35.42
C GLY A 451 22.56 -6.70 -36.32
N PRO A 452 21.96 -6.36 -37.47
CA PRO A 452 22.57 -5.52 -38.50
C PRO A 452 22.72 -4.03 -38.13
N THR A 453 21.95 -3.51 -37.17
CA THR A 453 22.06 -2.10 -36.72
C THR A 453 23.36 -1.79 -35.98
N ASP A 454 24.04 -2.80 -35.44
CA ASP A 454 25.23 -2.62 -34.61
C ASP A 454 26.54 -2.81 -35.43
N LEU A 455 26.46 -3.06 -36.74
CA LEU A 455 27.62 -3.32 -37.59
C LEU A 455 28.49 -2.06 -37.82
N LEU A 456 27.89 -0.86 -37.77
CA LEU A 456 28.60 0.41 -37.98
C LEU A 456 29.49 0.81 -36.78
N GLU A 457 29.15 0.40 -35.55
CA GLU A 457 30.04 0.54 -34.38
C GLU A 457 31.08 -0.60 -34.28
N PHE A 458 30.88 -1.71 -35.00
CA PHE A 458 31.70 -2.92 -34.86
C PHE A 458 32.96 -2.94 -35.74
N MET A 459 33.06 -2.09 -36.76
CA MET A 459 34.16 -2.11 -37.75
C MET A 459 35.51 -1.55 -37.26
N GLY A 460 35.61 -1.11 -35.99
CA GLY A 460 36.83 -0.54 -35.42
C GLY A 460 37.81 -1.51 -34.74
N ARG A 461 37.52 -2.83 -34.66
CA ARG A 461 38.35 -3.79 -33.91
C ARG A 461 38.70 -5.02 -34.75
N LYS A 462 40.00 -5.26 -34.97
CA LYS A 462 40.51 -6.50 -35.58
C LYS A 462 40.30 -7.67 -34.61
N PHE A 463 39.66 -8.74 -35.07
CA PHE A 463 39.61 -10.03 -34.39
C PHE A 463 40.07 -11.15 -35.33
N SER A 464 40.67 -12.17 -34.75
CA SER A 464 41.33 -13.30 -35.43
C SER A 464 40.41 -14.46 -35.83
N ASP A 465 39.11 -14.41 -35.47
CA ASP A 465 38.14 -15.49 -35.75
C ASP A 465 36.87 -14.96 -36.45
N PRO A 466 36.23 -15.75 -37.33
CA PRO A 466 35.05 -15.33 -38.08
C PRO A 466 33.79 -15.24 -37.20
N VAL A 467 33.07 -14.12 -37.30
CA VAL A 467 31.82 -13.85 -36.55
C VAL A 467 30.61 -14.02 -37.47
N LEU A 468 29.63 -14.82 -37.06
CA LEU A 468 28.38 -15.06 -37.81
C LEU A 468 27.33 -13.98 -37.53
N VAL A 469 26.75 -13.39 -38.58
CA VAL A 469 25.81 -12.25 -38.54
C VAL A 469 24.41 -12.68 -39.00
N CYS A 470 23.36 -12.15 -38.37
CA CYS A 470 21.97 -12.46 -38.70
C CYS A 470 21.48 -11.63 -39.90
N ASN A 471 21.11 -12.28 -41.01
CA ASN A 471 20.66 -11.61 -42.25
C ASN A 471 19.16 -11.23 -42.28
N GLY A 472 18.49 -11.14 -41.13
CA GLY A 472 17.15 -10.54 -41.03
C GLY A 472 15.96 -11.33 -41.61
N ARG A 473 16.09 -12.60 -41.97
CA ARG A 473 14.99 -13.44 -42.51
C ARG A 473 14.45 -14.49 -41.53
N CYS A 474 14.14 -14.10 -40.29
CA CYS A 474 13.49 -15.00 -39.33
C CYS A 474 11.99 -14.65 -39.22
N THR A 475 11.17 -15.20 -40.11
CA THR A 475 9.69 -15.25 -39.99
C THR A 475 9.27 -16.63 -39.46
N GLY A 476 8.22 -16.69 -38.64
CA GLY A 476 7.87 -17.87 -37.84
C GLY A 476 7.33 -19.10 -38.60
N PHE A 477 7.46 -20.24 -37.91
CA PHE A 477 6.78 -21.54 -37.99
C PHE A 477 6.97 -22.45 -39.21
N ALA A 478 7.40 -23.70 -38.94
CA ALA A 478 6.86 -24.92 -39.56
C ALA A 478 7.20 -26.16 -38.69
N SER A 479 6.26 -27.10 -38.71
CA SER A 479 6.13 -28.36 -37.98
C SER A 479 7.08 -29.48 -38.41
N ASP A 480 7.10 -30.54 -37.58
CA ASP A 480 7.34 -31.95 -37.87
C ASP A 480 8.56 -32.35 -38.71
N THR A 481 9.50 -33.06 -38.07
CA THR A 481 9.87 -34.45 -38.37
C THR A 481 11.06 -34.88 -37.50
N TYR A 482 11.17 -36.20 -37.28
CA TYR A 482 12.35 -36.96 -36.83
C TYR A 482 12.54 -37.26 -35.32
N GLU A 483 11.86 -38.34 -34.93
CA GLU A 483 12.36 -39.57 -34.29
C GLU A 483 13.23 -39.53 -33.02
N ASN A 484 12.62 -40.15 -32.01
CA ASN A 484 13.16 -40.72 -30.78
C ASN A 484 14.20 -41.83 -31.04
N PRO A 485 15.43 -41.73 -30.48
CA PRO A 485 16.37 -42.85 -30.46
C PRO A 485 16.71 -43.29 -29.03
N TYR A 486 15.74 -43.50 -28.15
CA TYR A 486 15.93 -44.30 -26.93
C TYR A 486 14.73 -45.18 -26.62
N ARG A 487 14.60 -46.24 -27.41
CA ARG A 487 13.90 -47.48 -27.04
C ARG A 487 14.73 -48.69 -27.48
N SER A 488 15.63 -49.12 -26.61
CA SER A 488 16.00 -50.54 -26.45
C SER A 488 17.00 -50.70 -25.30
N LEU A 489 16.51 -51.17 -24.16
CA LEU A 489 17.08 -52.33 -23.48
C LEU A 489 15.99 -52.93 -22.58
N GLU A 490 15.82 -54.23 -22.78
CA GLU A 490 14.75 -55.11 -22.35
C GLU A 490 15.01 -55.70 -20.95
N PHE A 491 13.91 -55.95 -20.22
CA PHE A 491 13.68 -56.93 -19.15
C PHE A 491 14.62 -57.03 -17.92
N MET A 492 14.07 -56.70 -16.74
CA MET A 492 13.99 -57.65 -15.62
C MET A 492 12.64 -57.53 -14.90
N ASN A 493 11.96 -58.67 -14.78
CA ASN A 493 10.67 -58.89 -14.11
C ASN A 493 10.76 -58.66 -12.59
N LEU A 494 9.80 -57.92 -12.01
CA LEU A 494 9.36 -58.10 -10.62
C LEU A 494 7.82 -57.97 -10.55
N PRO A 495 7.09 -59.06 -10.26
CA PRO A 495 5.64 -59.06 -10.14
C PRO A 495 5.24 -58.79 -8.67
N ASP A 496 5.15 -57.53 -8.24
CA ASP A 496 4.59 -57.25 -6.90
C ASP A 496 4.05 -55.82 -6.67
N PHE A 497 3.88 -55.02 -7.73
CA PHE A 497 3.47 -53.61 -7.60
C PHE A 497 1.95 -53.40 -7.69
N GLU A 498 1.23 -54.18 -8.49
CA GLU A 498 -0.22 -54.00 -8.67
C GLU A 498 -1.07 -54.55 -7.52
N GLU A 499 -0.55 -55.50 -6.73
CA GLU A 499 -1.28 -56.07 -5.58
C GLU A 499 -1.23 -55.14 -4.37
N ARG A 500 -0.08 -54.48 -4.12
CA ARG A 500 0.09 -53.47 -3.05
C ARG A 500 -0.76 -52.21 -3.25
N VAL A 501 -1.00 -51.81 -4.49
CA VAL A 501 -1.88 -50.65 -4.81
C VAL A 501 -3.36 -51.01 -4.63
N ARG A 502 -3.75 -52.28 -4.84
CA ARG A 502 -5.11 -52.76 -4.59
C ARG A 502 -5.42 -52.95 -3.10
N GLU A 503 -4.45 -53.34 -2.27
CA GLU A 503 -4.64 -53.45 -0.81
C GLU A 503 -4.80 -52.07 -0.14
N ALA A 504 -4.01 -51.06 -0.51
CA ALA A 504 -4.13 -49.69 0.02
C ALA A 504 -5.52 -49.05 -0.24
N SER A 505 -6.19 -49.50 -1.30
CA SER A 505 -7.52 -49.03 -1.72
C SER A 505 -8.66 -49.73 -0.95
N ARG A 506 -8.44 -50.93 -0.42
CA ARG A 506 -9.43 -51.67 0.40
C ARG A 506 -9.40 -51.25 1.87
N SER A 507 -8.24 -50.84 2.38
CA SER A 507 -8.08 -50.36 3.77
C SER A 507 -8.79 -49.03 4.05
N LYS A 508 -8.93 -48.16 3.04
CA LYS A 508 -9.63 -46.86 3.18
C LYS A 508 -11.16 -46.95 3.13
N LYS A 509 -11.74 -48.08 2.73
CA LYS A 509 -13.21 -48.28 2.66
C LYS A 509 -13.82 -48.87 3.94
N ARG A 510 -13.02 -49.33 4.91
CA ARG A 510 -13.51 -49.93 6.18
C ARG A 510 -13.54 -48.99 7.39
N ALA A 511 -13.08 -47.74 7.26
CA ALA A 511 -13.06 -46.76 8.36
C ALA A 511 -14.12 -45.64 8.23
N ARG A 512 -15.21 -45.87 7.48
CA ARG A 512 -16.38 -44.97 7.43
C ARG A 512 -17.66 -45.74 7.73
N SER A 513 -17.84 -46.08 9.00
CA SER A 513 -19.16 -46.37 9.57
C SER A 513 -19.12 -46.15 11.08
N SER A 514 -19.28 -44.90 11.52
CA SER A 514 -20.03 -44.51 12.74
C SER A 514 -19.82 -43.02 13.07
N SER A 515 -20.97 -42.34 13.18
CA SER A 515 -21.30 -41.17 14.02
C SER A 515 -20.46 -39.89 14.01
N ASP A 516 -21.14 -38.84 13.55
CA ASP A 516 -21.27 -37.47 14.10
C ASP A 516 -20.05 -36.57 14.34
N GLY A 517 -20.16 -35.35 13.80
CA GLY A 517 -19.37 -34.18 14.21
C GLY A 517 -18.77 -33.43 13.02
N THR A 518 -19.41 -32.33 12.64
CA THR A 518 -19.01 -31.40 11.57
C THR A 518 -17.75 -30.60 11.92
N ASP A 519 -16.77 -30.58 11.00
CA ASP A 519 -15.86 -29.44 10.77
C ASP A 519 -15.15 -29.63 9.41
N GLU A 520 -15.51 -28.83 8.39
CA GLU A 520 -14.71 -28.65 7.17
C GLU A 520 -14.22 -27.18 7.07
N PRO A 521 -12.93 -26.95 6.74
CA PRO A 521 -12.35 -25.61 6.67
C PRO A 521 -12.57 -24.93 5.31
N LEU A 522 -13.04 -23.68 5.37
CA LEU A 522 -13.27 -22.73 4.27
C LEU A 522 -11.97 -22.31 3.55
N VAL A 523 -11.96 -22.32 2.21
CA VAL A 523 -10.85 -21.81 1.38
C VAL A 523 -11.27 -20.56 0.59
N GLY A 524 -10.75 -19.41 1.01
CA GLY A 524 -10.13 -18.49 0.05
C GLY A 524 -10.41 -17.00 0.22
N SER A 525 -9.35 -16.24 0.54
CA SER A 525 -9.13 -14.88 0.04
C SER A 525 -7.63 -14.59 -0.08
N LYS A 526 -7.26 -13.66 -0.97
CA LYS A 526 -5.89 -13.50 -1.50
C LYS A 526 -4.85 -13.05 -0.47
N ARG A 527 -3.69 -13.71 -0.52
CA ARG A 527 -2.37 -13.27 -0.01
C ARG A 527 -2.35 -12.86 1.47
N HIS A 528 -2.79 -13.75 2.33
CA HIS A 528 -2.01 -14.08 3.52
C HIS A 528 -1.71 -15.57 3.45
N ARG A 529 -0.49 -15.96 3.81
CA ARG A 529 -0.15 -17.37 4.01
C ARG A 529 -1.10 -17.86 5.10
N ILE A 530 -2.07 -18.70 4.77
CA ILE A 530 -2.84 -19.43 5.76
C ILE A 530 -1.82 -20.40 6.36
N GLU A 531 -1.23 -20.01 7.49
CA GLU A 531 -0.55 -20.97 8.37
C GLU A 531 -1.63 -21.96 8.78
N THR A 532 -1.48 -23.22 8.39
CA THR A 532 -2.50 -24.24 8.60
C THR A 532 -2.72 -24.42 10.11
N GLN A 533 -3.94 -24.79 10.55
CA GLN A 533 -4.18 -25.12 11.96
C GLN A 533 -3.19 -26.18 12.51
N ALA A 534 -2.66 -27.04 11.64
CA ALA A 534 -1.59 -27.99 11.95
C ALA A 534 -0.26 -27.33 12.36
N GLU A 535 0.07 -26.13 11.85
CA GLU A 535 1.32 -25.43 12.15
C GLU A 535 1.35 -24.85 13.58
N TYR A 536 0.18 -24.63 14.19
CA TYR A 536 0.03 -24.10 15.55
C TYR A 536 -0.14 -25.18 16.63
N ALA A 537 -0.46 -26.42 16.24
CA ALA A 537 -0.88 -27.48 17.15
C ALA A 537 0.25 -28.11 17.98
N GLU A 538 1.52 -27.92 17.61
CA GLU A 538 2.67 -28.65 18.17
C GLU A 538 3.84 -27.75 18.62
N VAL A 539 3.60 -26.46 18.88
CA VAL A 539 4.70 -25.53 19.23
C VAL A 539 4.93 -25.48 20.74
N GLU A 540 5.92 -26.26 21.20
CA GLU A 540 6.46 -26.15 22.56
C GLU A 540 7.43 -24.96 22.70
N TYR A 541 7.35 -24.28 23.84
CA TYR A 541 8.34 -23.28 24.27
C TYR A 541 8.74 -23.56 25.72
N GLU A 542 9.95 -23.15 26.08
CA GLU A 542 10.48 -23.25 27.43
C GLU A 542 10.49 -21.86 28.09
N LYS A 543 10.18 -21.80 29.38
CA LYS A 543 10.41 -20.59 30.18
C LYS A 543 11.82 -20.67 30.75
N ARG A 544 12.66 -19.70 30.40
CA ARG A 544 14.01 -19.55 30.96
C ARG A 544 14.07 -18.30 31.81
N VAL A 545 15.10 -18.19 32.65
CA VAL A 545 15.38 -16.98 33.42
C VAL A 545 16.73 -16.47 32.96
N ASP A 546 16.77 -15.19 32.60
CA ASP A 546 18.03 -14.52 32.30
C ASP A 546 18.87 -14.44 33.58
N PRO A 547 20.10 -15.00 33.60
CA PRO A 547 20.91 -15.09 34.81
C PRO A 547 21.41 -13.73 35.31
N ASP A 548 21.54 -12.74 34.41
CA ASP A 548 22.06 -11.41 34.74
C ASP A 548 20.95 -10.46 35.24
N SER A 549 19.81 -10.42 34.54
CA SER A 549 18.70 -9.50 34.83
C SER A 549 17.56 -10.13 35.66
N GLY A 550 17.55 -11.46 35.83
CA GLY A 550 16.46 -12.20 36.47
C GLY A 550 15.14 -12.20 35.68
N LEU A 551 15.14 -11.71 34.43
CA LEU A 551 13.93 -11.61 33.61
C LEU A 551 13.46 -12.99 33.12
N ALA A 552 12.15 -13.21 33.15
CA ALA A 552 11.54 -14.39 32.53
C ALA A 552 11.57 -14.28 30.99
N LEU A 553 12.07 -15.31 30.34
CA LEU A 553 12.26 -15.41 28.89
C LEU A 553 11.44 -16.55 28.30
N ARG A 554 10.93 -16.34 27.08
CA ARG A 554 10.32 -17.34 26.22
C ARG A 554 11.37 -17.84 25.24
N HIS A 555 11.77 -19.09 25.41
CA HIS A 555 12.70 -19.78 24.54
C HIS A 555 11.94 -20.74 23.62
N VAL A 556 12.17 -20.64 22.31
CA VAL A 556 11.59 -21.56 21.32
C VAL A 556 12.67 -22.52 20.87
N LYS A 557 12.42 -23.82 21.08
CA LYS A 557 13.32 -24.88 20.62
C LYS A 557 13.59 -24.72 19.10
N PRO A 558 14.84 -24.90 18.64
CA PRO A 558 15.16 -24.86 17.22
C PRO A 558 14.29 -25.82 16.40
N TYR A 559 13.92 -25.40 15.20
CA TYR A 559 12.97 -26.15 14.37
C TYR A 559 13.30 -26.02 12.88
N PHE A 560 12.90 -27.03 12.10
CA PHE A 560 13.01 -26.97 10.65
C PHE A 560 11.85 -26.20 10.05
N TYR A 561 12.15 -25.41 9.03
CA TYR A 561 11.17 -24.60 8.34
C TYR A 561 11.47 -24.48 6.86
N GLU A 562 10.48 -24.79 6.04
CA GLU A 562 10.58 -24.68 4.59
C GLU A 562 9.84 -23.43 4.09
N TYR A 563 10.58 -22.56 3.41
CA TYR A 563 10.02 -21.44 2.68
C TYR A 563 9.61 -21.88 1.28
N HIS A 564 8.44 -21.44 0.85
CA HIS A 564 7.96 -21.64 -0.50
C HIS A 564 7.69 -20.29 -1.14
N THR A 565 8.25 -20.05 -2.32
CA THR A 565 7.94 -18.87 -3.12
C THR A 565 7.92 -19.22 -4.59
N PHE A 566 6.96 -18.66 -5.33
CA PHE A 566 7.03 -18.68 -6.78
C PHE A 566 8.03 -17.65 -7.28
N VAL A 567 8.62 -17.94 -8.44
CA VAL A 567 9.52 -17.03 -9.14
C VAL A 567 8.78 -15.75 -9.48
N LYS A 568 9.38 -14.62 -9.09
CA LYS A 568 8.84 -13.29 -9.38
C LYS A 568 9.25 -12.88 -10.78
N ALA A 569 8.46 -12.03 -11.44
CA ALA A 569 8.75 -11.56 -12.80
C ALA A 569 10.18 -11.01 -12.99
N ARG A 570 10.75 -10.36 -11.97
CA ARG A 570 12.13 -9.82 -12.00
C ARG A 570 13.25 -10.85 -11.81
N TRP A 571 12.91 -12.10 -11.47
CA TRP A 571 13.83 -13.22 -11.26
C TRP A 571 13.90 -14.13 -12.50
N ILE A 572 12.93 -14.03 -13.41
CA ILE A 572 12.87 -14.84 -14.63
C ILE A 572 14.14 -14.63 -15.46
N GLY A 573 14.75 -15.74 -15.89
CA GLY A 573 15.98 -15.80 -16.67
C GLY A 573 17.27 -15.56 -15.88
N ARG A 574 17.17 -15.19 -14.59
CA ARG A 574 18.33 -15.09 -13.68
C ARG A 574 18.68 -16.45 -13.11
N GLU A 575 19.94 -16.62 -12.76
CA GLU A 575 20.43 -17.80 -12.05
C GLU A 575 19.93 -17.81 -10.61
N LEU A 576 19.63 -19.00 -10.09
CA LEU A 576 19.13 -19.21 -8.73
C LEU A 576 20.07 -18.59 -7.68
N LEU A 577 21.38 -18.84 -7.80
CA LEU A 577 22.37 -18.27 -6.87
C LEU A 577 22.45 -16.74 -6.96
N ASP A 578 22.33 -16.17 -8.17
CA ASP A 578 22.34 -14.72 -8.38
C ASP A 578 21.12 -14.04 -7.75
N VAL A 579 19.95 -14.69 -7.79
CA VAL A 579 18.77 -14.22 -7.08
C VAL A 579 19.01 -14.23 -5.57
N TYR A 580 19.56 -15.31 -5.02
CA TYR A 580 19.86 -15.39 -3.60
C TYR A 580 20.91 -14.37 -3.14
N ALA A 581 21.99 -14.21 -3.89
CA ALA A 581 23.07 -13.28 -3.58
C ALA A 581 22.63 -11.80 -3.53
N ASN A 582 21.65 -11.41 -4.36
CA ASN A 582 21.27 -10.00 -4.52
C ASN A 582 19.96 -9.61 -3.83
N GLU A 583 19.04 -10.56 -3.63
CA GLU A 583 17.71 -10.26 -3.10
C GLU A 583 17.55 -10.73 -1.64
N PHE A 584 18.41 -11.63 -1.17
CA PHE A 584 18.37 -12.17 0.20
C PHE A 584 19.74 -11.99 0.87
N SER A 585 19.91 -10.90 1.62
CA SER A 585 21.18 -10.55 2.29
C SER A 585 21.35 -11.17 3.68
N THR A 586 20.58 -12.21 4.01
CA THR A 586 20.57 -12.80 5.35
C THR A 586 21.81 -13.67 5.59
N HIS A 587 22.34 -14.31 4.54
CA HIS A 587 23.52 -15.16 4.60
C HIS A 587 24.49 -14.86 3.45
N PRO A 588 25.75 -15.29 3.56
CA PRO A 588 26.74 -15.19 2.48
C PRO A 588 26.34 -15.95 1.23
N VAL A 589 26.91 -15.53 0.10
CA VAL A 589 26.77 -16.25 -1.18
C VAL A 589 27.25 -17.70 -1.07
N ALA A 590 28.34 -17.95 -0.32
CA ALA A 590 28.88 -19.28 -0.08
C ALA A 590 27.87 -20.21 0.63
N TYR A 591 27.14 -19.70 1.63
CA TYR A 591 26.06 -20.43 2.30
C TYR A 591 24.98 -20.85 1.30
N TYR A 592 24.48 -19.91 0.48
CA TYR A 592 23.42 -20.21 -0.48
C TYR A 592 23.88 -21.19 -1.56
N LYS A 593 25.12 -21.06 -2.02
CA LYS A 593 25.72 -22.02 -2.96
C LYS A 593 25.69 -23.44 -2.37
N LYS A 594 26.18 -23.60 -1.14
CA LYS A 594 26.19 -24.91 -0.46
C LYS A 594 24.78 -25.43 -0.18
N ALA A 595 23.84 -24.56 0.20
CA ALA A 595 22.44 -24.94 0.40
C ALA A 595 21.76 -25.47 -0.88
N ILE A 596 22.07 -24.87 -2.04
CA ILE A 596 21.61 -25.38 -3.35
C ILE A 596 22.26 -26.73 -3.66
N GLU A 597 23.57 -26.86 -3.47
CA GLU A 597 24.33 -28.09 -3.70
C GLU A 597 23.92 -29.24 -2.77
N LEU A 598 23.45 -28.97 -1.56
CA LEU A 598 22.90 -29.96 -0.63
C LEU A 598 21.41 -30.27 -0.91
N GLY A 599 20.77 -29.55 -1.84
CA GLY A 599 19.35 -29.73 -2.13
C GLY A 599 18.42 -29.24 -1.02
N LEU A 600 18.89 -28.31 -0.18
CA LEU A 600 18.06 -27.57 0.78
C LEU A 600 17.24 -26.51 0.05
N ILE A 601 17.83 -25.89 -0.98
CA ILE A 601 17.14 -25.01 -1.93
C ILE A 601 16.84 -25.83 -3.20
N ARG A 602 15.57 -25.92 -3.56
CA ARG A 602 15.06 -26.71 -4.69
C ARG A 602 14.21 -25.85 -5.60
N VAL A 603 14.13 -26.25 -6.87
CA VAL A 603 13.20 -25.66 -7.85
C VAL A 603 12.25 -26.75 -8.31
N ASN A 604 10.95 -26.52 -8.18
CA ASN A 604 9.88 -27.47 -8.46
C ASN A 604 10.08 -28.82 -7.75
N GLY A 605 10.51 -28.78 -6.47
CA GLY A 605 10.80 -29.97 -5.67
C GLY A 605 12.09 -30.73 -6.04
N LYS A 606 12.81 -30.29 -7.08
CA LYS A 606 14.03 -30.95 -7.58
C LYS A 606 15.29 -30.23 -7.09
N LYS A 607 16.32 -31.01 -6.76
CA LYS A 607 17.69 -30.51 -6.53
C LYS A 607 18.22 -29.97 -7.86
N VAL A 608 18.79 -28.77 -7.85
CA VAL A 608 19.26 -28.06 -9.05
C VAL A 608 20.65 -27.49 -8.83
N SER A 609 21.31 -27.06 -9.91
CA SER A 609 22.61 -26.38 -9.80
C SER A 609 22.46 -24.91 -9.36
N PRO A 610 23.50 -24.28 -8.79
CA PRO A 610 23.51 -22.84 -8.51
C PRO A 610 23.25 -21.96 -9.73
N SER A 611 23.63 -22.44 -10.93
CA SER A 611 23.43 -21.79 -12.22
C SER A 611 22.04 -22.04 -12.84
N GLN A 612 21.14 -22.76 -12.15
CA GLN A 612 19.78 -23.02 -12.63
C GLN A 612 19.09 -21.70 -12.97
N LYS A 613 18.66 -21.54 -14.23
CA LYS A 613 17.86 -20.39 -14.64
C LYS A 613 16.42 -20.58 -14.21
N LEU A 614 15.87 -19.54 -13.60
CA LEU A 614 14.51 -19.52 -13.12
C LEU A 614 13.53 -19.16 -14.24
N ALA A 615 12.52 -19.99 -14.45
CA ALA A 615 11.45 -19.76 -15.41
C ALA A 615 10.21 -19.13 -14.74
N ASP A 616 9.29 -18.63 -15.56
CA ASP A 616 7.98 -18.22 -15.06
C ASP A 616 7.26 -19.42 -14.42
N LYS A 617 6.51 -19.18 -13.34
CA LYS A 617 5.78 -20.19 -12.54
C LYS A 617 6.62 -21.23 -11.78
N ASP A 618 7.96 -21.21 -11.89
CA ASP A 618 8.80 -22.05 -11.06
C ASP A 618 8.54 -21.80 -9.57
N ARG A 619 8.51 -22.86 -8.76
CA ARG A 619 8.43 -22.81 -7.30
C ARG A 619 9.80 -23.05 -6.70
N ILE A 620 10.27 -22.14 -5.86
CA ILE A 620 11.50 -22.27 -5.07
C ILE A 620 11.11 -22.71 -3.67
N ASP A 621 11.68 -23.84 -3.23
CA ASP A 621 11.54 -24.40 -1.89
C ASP A 621 12.88 -24.24 -1.16
N ASN A 622 12.91 -23.70 0.06
CA ASN A 622 14.14 -23.46 0.83
C ASN A 622 13.97 -23.94 2.28
N LEU A 623 14.57 -25.08 2.60
CA LEU A 623 14.56 -25.68 3.93
C LEU A 623 15.70 -25.13 4.80
N MET A 624 15.36 -24.65 6.00
CA MET A 624 16.31 -24.08 6.94
C MET A 624 16.06 -24.63 8.36
N HIS A 625 17.13 -24.83 9.12
CA HIS A 625 17.06 -25.05 10.57
C HIS A 625 17.12 -23.69 11.29
N ARG A 626 16.02 -23.30 11.95
CA ARG A 626 15.84 -21.96 12.52
C ARG A 626 16.13 -21.93 14.01
N HIS A 627 16.80 -20.87 14.40
CA HIS A 627 17.11 -20.48 15.76
C HIS A 627 16.55 -19.07 15.98
N GLU A 628 15.56 -18.94 16.87
CA GLU A 628 15.00 -17.63 17.23
C GLU A 628 15.65 -17.11 18.52
N PRO A 629 15.98 -15.81 18.60
CA PRO A 629 16.41 -15.22 19.86
C PRO A 629 15.28 -15.28 20.90
N ASP A 630 15.68 -15.43 22.17
CA ASP A 630 14.76 -15.36 23.30
C ASP A 630 14.08 -13.98 23.37
N VAL A 631 12.82 -13.99 23.78
CA VAL A 631 12.02 -12.77 24.00
C VAL A 631 11.46 -12.77 25.41
N ARG A 632 11.11 -11.60 25.93
CA ARG A 632 10.47 -11.44 27.23
C ARG A 632 9.22 -12.33 27.30
N TYR A 633 9.18 -13.19 28.31
CA TYR A 633 8.01 -13.99 28.59
C TYR A 633 6.90 -13.09 29.13
N CYS A 634 5.72 -13.20 28.53
CA CYS A 634 4.47 -12.68 29.03
C CYS A 634 3.40 -13.60 28.47
N ALA A 635 2.44 -13.97 29.30
CA ALA A 635 1.38 -14.87 28.91
C ALA A 635 0.37 -14.10 28.04
N ALA A 636 -0.13 -14.68 26.95
CA ALA A 636 -1.04 -14.01 26.02
C ALA A 636 -2.30 -13.36 26.66
N GLU A 637 -2.84 -13.95 27.73
CA GLU A 637 -3.88 -13.40 28.60
C GLU A 637 -3.47 -12.07 29.24
N ASP A 638 -2.25 -11.98 29.75
CA ASP A 638 -1.72 -10.78 30.38
C ASP A 638 -1.41 -9.71 29.33
N MET A 639 -1.20 -10.12 28.07
CA MET A 639 -1.05 -9.20 26.95
C MET A 639 -2.39 -8.62 26.50
N ILE A 640 -3.51 -9.34 26.61
CA ILE A 640 -4.81 -8.86 26.11
C ILE A 640 -5.40 -7.85 27.10
N VAL A 641 -5.47 -6.59 26.68
CA VAL A 641 -6.07 -5.50 27.46
C VAL A 641 -7.59 -5.52 27.34
N ARG A 642 -8.08 -5.75 26.12
CA ARG A 642 -9.50 -5.79 25.79
C ARG A 642 -9.67 -6.60 24.52
N GLU A 643 -10.73 -7.39 24.49
CA GLU A 643 -11.16 -8.11 23.30
C GLU A 643 -12.65 -7.82 23.07
N ASP A 644 -13.02 -7.55 21.83
CA ASP A 644 -14.41 -7.43 21.40
C ASP A 644 -14.64 -8.22 20.10
N GLU A 645 -15.80 -8.07 19.48
CA GLU A 645 -16.19 -8.81 18.27
C GLU A 645 -15.22 -8.55 17.10
N ASP A 646 -14.65 -7.34 17.02
CA ASP A 646 -13.89 -6.86 15.87
C ASP A 646 -12.40 -6.69 16.16
N PHE A 647 -12.05 -6.47 17.42
CA PHE A 647 -10.73 -6.04 17.86
C PHE A 647 -10.16 -6.92 18.97
N VAL A 648 -8.84 -7.03 18.95
CA VAL A 648 -8.05 -7.46 20.11
C VAL A 648 -7.03 -6.36 20.38
N PHE A 649 -7.15 -5.73 21.55
CA PHE A 649 -6.23 -4.72 22.05
C PHE A 649 -5.18 -5.41 22.91
N VAL A 650 -3.92 -5.28 22.51
CA VAL A 650 -2.82 -6.05 23.08
C VAL A 650 -1.74 -5.12 23.61
N ASN A 651 -1.40 -5.24 24.89
CA ASN A 651 -0.24 -4.62 25.49
C ASN A 651 1.00 -5.47 25.15
N LYS A 652 1.62 -5.16 24.02
CA LYS A 652 2.78 -5.90 23.53
C LYS A 652 3.98 -5.70 24.50
N PRO A 653 4.60 -6.77 25.02
CA PRO A 653 5.83 -6.63 25.79
C PRO A 653 6.99 -6.12 24.92
N ALA A 654 8.01 -5.52 25.55
CA ALA A 654 9.27 -5.23 24.88
C ALA A 654 9.93 -6.53 24.39
N SER A 655 10.83 -6.44 23.41
CA SER A 655 11.52 -7.54 22.70
C SER A 655 10.68 -8.40 21.73
N VAL A 656 9.34 -8.41 21.84
CA VAL A 656 8.46 -9.16 20.93
C VAL A 656 8.15 -8.38 19.66
N SER A 657 8.28 -9.02 18.50
CA SER A 657 7.90 -8.45 17.19
C SER A 657 6.39 -8.57 16.96
N VAL A 658 5.75 -7.63 16.25
CA VAL A 658 4.28 -7.68 16.02
C VAL A 658 3.89 -8.83 15.09
N HIS A 659 4.62 -9.03 13.99
CA HIS A 659 4.40 -10.08 13.00
C HIS A 659 5.72 -10.76 12.64
N PRO A 660 5.71 -11.97 12.05
CA PRO A 660 6.92 -12.67 11.64
C PRO A 660 7.82 -11.79 10.78
N CYS A 661 9.03 -11.51 11.24
CA CYS A 661 10.00 -10.70 10.53
C CYS A 661 11.44 -11.02 10.97
N GLY A 662 12.34 -11.07 9.99
CA GLY A 662 13.75 -11.40 10.23
C GLY A 662 13.90 -12.75 10.94
N SER A 663 14.62 -12.74 12.06
CA SER A 663 14.86 -13.91 12.90
C SER A 663 13.65 -14.37 13.71
N PHE A 664 12.58 -13.57 13.82
CA PHE A 664 11.42 -13.87 14.68
C PHE A 664 10.23 -14.39 13.85
N ARG A 665 9.70 -15.56 14.21
CA ARG A 665 8.48 -16.14 13.64
C ARG A 665 7.58 -16.65 14.76
N ARG A 666 8.01 -17.65 15.50
CA ARG A 666 7.31 -18.22 16.66
C ARG A 666 7.33 -17.27 17.86
N ASN A 667 8.35 -16.41 17.96
CA ASN A 667 8.45 -15.30 18.93
C ASN A 667 7.86 -13.98 18.39
N SER A 668 6.79 -14.06 17.57
CA SER A 668 6.01 -12.89 17.14
C SER A 668 4.64 -12.86 17.83
N LEU A 669 4.11 -11.66 18.04
CA LEU A 669 2.85 -11.44 18.77
C LEU A 669 1.69 -12.19 18.10
N THR A 670 1.57 -12.10 16.77
CA THR A 670 0.53 -12.83 16.03
C THR A 670 0.63 -14.34 16.23
N PHE A 671 1.85 -14.89 16.30
CA PHE A 671 2.05 -16.33 16.49
C PHE A 671 1.75 -16.76 17.93
N ILE A 672 2.19 -15.98 18.92
CA ILE A 672 1.91 -16.22 20.34
C ILE A 672 0.40 -16.22 20.60
N LEU A 673 -0.34 -15.22 20.08
CA LEU A 673 -1.80 -15.16 20.21
C LEU A 673 -2.51 -16.32 19.49
N ALA A 674 -2.01 -16.72 18.32
CA ALA A 674 -2.56 -17.86 17.60
C ALA A 674 -2.39 -19.18 18.37
N VAL A 675 -1.23 -19.43 18.96
CA VAL A 675 -0.96 -20.67 19.73
C VAL A 675 -1.69 -20.65 21.09
N GLU A 676 -1.54 -19.58 21.87
CA GLU A 676 -2.00 -19.57 23.27
C GLU A 676 -3.48 -19.21 23.43
N LYS A 677 -4.06 -18.46 22.48
CA LYS A 677 -5.46 -18.00 22.53
C LYS A 677 -6.31 -18.48 21.37
N LYS A 678 -5.76 -19.28 20.44
CA LYS A 678 -6.44 -19.74 19.23
C LYS A 678 -6.96 -18.58 18.37
N LEU A 679 -6.40 -17.38 18.55
CA LEU A 679 -6.74 -16.18 17.79
C LEU A 679 -5.94 -16.18 16.48
N THR A 680 -6.44 -16.95 15.52
CA THR A 680 -5.86 -17.06 14.18
C THR A 680 -6.37 -15.94 13.26
N ASN A 681 -5.64 -15.63 12.19
CA ASN A 681 -6.03 -14.63 11.16
C ASN A 681 -6.17 -13.18 11.63
N LEU A 682 -5.51 -12.80 12.74
CA LEU A 682 -5.46 -11.41 13.19
C LEU A 682 -4.68 -10.51 12.22
N ALA A 683 -5.29 -9.38 11.82
CA ALA A 683 -4.66 -8.36 11.01
C ALA A 683 -4.20 -7.18 11.89
N PRO A 684 -2.89 -6.94 12.07
CA PRO A 684 -2.41 -5.80 12.84
C PRO A 684 -2.77 -4.48 12.14
N ALA A 685 -3.52 -3.61 12.80
CA ALA A 685 -3.89 -2.30 12.24
C ALA A 685 -2.68 -1.37 12.10
N HIS A 686 -1.67 -1.56 12.95
CA HIS A 686 -0.37 -0.89 12.87
C HIS A 686 0.70 -1.76 13.54
N ARG A 687 1.98 -1.37 13.39
CA ARG A 687 3.11 -2.02 14.06
C ARG A 687 3.75 -1.10 15.10
N LEU A 688 4.31 -1.71 16.15
CA LEU A 688 5.31 -1.10 17.03
C LEU A 688 6.69 -1.70 16.71
N ASP A 689 7.74 -0.98 17.04
CA ASP A 689 9.10 -1.52 16.94
C ASP A 689 9.29 -2.66 17.96
N ARG A 690 10.27 -3.54 17.72
CA ARG A 690 10.53 -4.73 18.56
C ARG A 690 10.70 -4.36 20.05
N LEU A 691 11.45 -3.30 20.33
CA LEU A 691 11.76 -2.86 21.70
C LEU A 691 10.68 -1.97 22.32
N THR A 692 9.83 -1.33 21.50
CA THR A 692 8.72 -0.50 22.00
C THR A 692 7.64 -1.38 22.60
N SER A 693 7.24 -1.11 23.84
CA SER A 693 6.14 -1.81 24.51
C SER A 693 4.82 -1.07 24.35
N GLY A 694 3.70 -1.68 24.71
CA GLY A 694 2.40 -1.02 24.79
C GLY A 694 1.39 -1.43 23.74
N LEU A 695 0.35 -0.62 23.59
CA LEU A 695 -0.88 -0.93 22.88
C LEU A 695 -0.67 -1.20 21.38
N VAL A 696 -1.18 -2.34 20.92
CA VAL A 696 -1.32 -2.75 19.52
C VAL A 696 -2.76 -3.14 19.27
N ILE A 697 -3.34 -2.63 18.18
CA ILE A 697 -4.69 -2.98 17.76
C ILE A 697 -4.61 -4.09 16.70
N MET A 698 -5.21 -5.23 16.99
CA MET A 698 -5.41 -6.33 16.05
C MET A 698 -6.86 -6.36 15.61
N CYS A 699 -7.11 -6.49 14.31
CA CYS A 699 -8.45 -6.62 13.75
C CYS A 699 -8.72 -8.11 13.46
N LYS A 700 -9.89 -8.59 13.86
CA LYS A 700 -10.33 -9.98 13.64
C LYS A 700 -10.83 -10.23 12.22
N ASN A 701 -11.27 -9.19 11.52
CA ASN A 701 -11.77 -9.28 10.15
C ASN A 701 -11.15 -8.22 9.23
N SER A 702 -11.13 -8.52 7.93
CA SER A 702 -10.49 -7.69 6.91
C SER A 702 -11.20 -6.38 6.63
N GLU A 703 -12.51 -6.31 6.88
CA GLU A 703 -13.31 -5.10 6.72
C GLU A 703 -12.94 -4.06 7.79
N THR A 704 -12.96 -4.46 9.06
CA THR A 704 -12.50 -3.64 10.19
C THR A 704 -11.05 -3.22 9.98
N ALA A 705 -10.18 -4.12 9.52
CA ALA A 705 -8.79 -3.77 9.19
C ALA A 705 -8.70 -2.68 8.12
N ALA A 706 -9.55 -2.74 7.07
CA ALA A 706 -9.61 -1.73 6.02
C ALA A 706 -10.15 -0.38 6.54
N GLN A 707 -11.21 -0.39 7.35
CA GLN A 707 -11.79 0.81 7.97
C GLN A 707 -10.78 1.51 8.89
N VAL A 708 -10.07 0.75 9.73
CA VAL A 708 -9.03 1.29 10.62
C VAL A 708 -7.83 1.81 9.83
N THR A 709 -7.42 1.10 8.77
CA THR A 709 -6.34 1.54 7.87
C THR A 709 -6.71 2.86 7.19
N ASP A 710 -7.94 2.98 6.69
CA ASP A 710 -8.45 4.21 6.09
C ASP A 710 -8.52 5.35 7.11
N ALA A 711 -9.02 5.10 8.33
CA ALA A 711 -8.95 6.06 9.45
C ALA A 711 -7.51 6.45 9.83
N MET A 712 -6.52 5.57 9.64
CA MET A 712 -5.08 5.86 9.80
C MET A 712 -4.50 6.66 8.64
N MET A 713 -4.99 6.48 7.42
CA MET A 713 -4.55 7.21 6.23
C MET A 713 -5.16 8.62 6.14
N ARG A 714 -6.40 8.82 6.61
CA ARG A 714 -7.11 10.12 6.60
C ARG A 714 -6.59 11.14 7.62
N ARG A 715 -5.41 10.94 8.20
CA ARG A 715 -4.79 11.85 9.18
C ARG A 715 -3.73 12.77 8.63
N LEU A 716 -3.41 12.72 7.34
CA LEU A 716 -2.34 13.55 6.76
C LEU A 716 -2.73 14.12 5.40
N THR A 717 -3.63 15.11 5.43
CA THR A 717 -3.50 16.30 4.59
C THR A 717 -3.75 17.52 5.48
N PRO A 718 -2.83 18.50 5.55
CA PRO A 718 -3.22 19.85 5.90
C PRO A 718 -3.96 20.42 4.68
N GLU A 719 -5.29 20.31 4.65
CA GLU A 719 -6.12 21.00 3.65
C GLU A 719 -6.60 22.35 4.21
N PRO A 720 -6.69 23.40 3.38
CA PRO A 720 -7.27 24.68 3.74
C PRO A 720 -8.79 24.56 3.94
N LEU A 721 -9.36 25.46 4.74
CA LEU A 721 -10.80 25.56 4.97
C LEU A 721 -11.60 25.69 3.65
N ALA A 722 -12.33 24.66 3.24
CA ALA A 722 -13.54 24.79 2.39
C ALA A 722 -14.36 23.49 2.33
N ASP A 723 -15.33 23.35 3.24
CA ASP A 723 -16.72 22.89 2.99
C ASP A 723 -17.46 22.89 4.35
N PRO A 724 -18.50 23.73 4.55
CA PRO A 724 -19.28 23.76 5.78
C PRO A 724 -20.26 22.58 5.94
N LYS A 725 -20.48 21.73 4.92
CA LYS A 725 -21.54 20.70 4.91
C LYS A 725 -21.09 19.24 5.02
N ALA A 726 -19.78 18.97 5.05
CA ALA A 726 -19.29 17.62 5.32
C ALA A 726 -19.26 17.36 6.84
N ASP A 727 -19.79 16.22 7.31
CA ASP A 727 -19.64 15.76 8.69
C ASP A 727 -18.15 15.61 9.05
N LYS A 728 -17.58 16.60 9.74
CA LYS A 728 -16.13 16.75 10.01
C LYS A 728 -15.60 15.83 11.12
N SER A 729 -16.36 14.80 11.54
CA SER A 729 -16.01 13.99 12.72
C SER A 729 -15.65 12.53 12.44
N ALA A 730 -15.86 12.02 11.22
CA ALA A 730 -15.59 10.63 10.87
C ALA A 730 -14.12 10.37 10.47
N GLY A 731 -13.39 9.55 11.25
CA GLY A 731 -12.10 8.98 10.84
C GLY A 731 -10.83 9.45 11.58
N LYS A 732 -10.89 9.87 12.86
CA LYS A 732 -9.72 10.32 13.64
C LYS A 732 -9.23 9.25 14.66
N ILE A 733 -7.92 9.00 14.63
CA ILE A 733 -6.99 8.32 15.57
C ILE A 733 -6.09 9.20 16.40
N GLN A 734 -6.26 9.19 17.70
CA GLN A 734 -5.26 9.78 18.58
C GLN A 734 -4.37 8.67 19.13
N LYS A 735 -3.06 8.88 19.06
CA LYS A 735 -2.07 7.98 19.66
C LYS A 735 -1.23 8.73 20.67
N ALA A 736 -1.14 8.21 21.89
CA ALA A 736 -0.28 8.76 22.92
C ALA A 736 0.70 7.69 23.43
N TYR A 737 1.94 8.10 23.58
CA TYR A 737 3.07 7.32 24.07
C TYR A 737 3.62 7.97 25.34
N LEU A 738 4.18 7.18 26.23
CA LEU A 738 5.00 7.64 27.33
C LEU A 738 6.46 7.36 27.01
N ALA A 739 7.33 8.35 27.22
CA ALA A 739 8.77 8.23 26.98
C ALA A 739 9.56 8.79 28.17
N ARG A 740 10.51 8.00 28.72
CA ARG A 740 11.53 8.54 29.63
C ARG A 740 12.74 8.96 28.80
N VAL A 741 13.16 10.21 28.93
CA VAL A 741 14.26 10.80 28.15
C VAL A 741 15.33 11.37 29.07
N THR A 742 16.57 11.43 28.58
CA THR A 742 17.70 12.02 29.31
C THR A 742 17.58 13.55 29.39
N GLY A 743 18.02 14.11 30.51
CA GLY A 743 18.05 15.55 30.77
C GLY A 743 16.70 16.16 31.10
N LYS A 744 16.73 17.43 31.48
CA LYS A 744 15.55 18.27 31.75
C LYS A 744 14.93 18.80 30.45
N PHE A 745 13.81 18.23 30.05
CA PHE A 745 13.07 18.69 28.87
C PHE A 745 12.42 20.06 29.14
N PRO A 746 12.38 20.99 28.17
CA PRO A 746 11.83 22.32 28.38
C PRO A 746 10.33 22.27 28.75
N ALA A 747 9.96 23.00 29.79
CA ALA A 747 8.59 23.07 30.31
C ALA A 747 7.77 24.18 29.63
N ASP A 748 8.44 25.25 29.20
CA ASP A 748 7.86 26.47 28.64
C ASP A 748 8.84 27.17 27.66
N GLU A 749 8.40 28.25 27.01
CA GLU A 749 9.24 29.00 26.06
C GLU A 749 10.48 29.63 26.72
N ALA A 750 10.39 30.01 27.99
CA ALA A 750 11.50 30.60 28.74
C ALA A 750 12.62 29.57 29.00
N SER A 751 12.26 28.36 29.43
CA SER A 751 13.19 27.24 29.61
C SER A 751 13.76 26.72 28.30
N LEU A 752 13.00 26.79 27.19
CA LEU A 752 13.54 26.53 25.85
C LEU A 752 14.56 27.60 25.43
N ALA A 753 14.28 28.88 25.67
CA ALA A 753 15.21 29.98 25.39
C ALA A 753 16.50 29.83 26.21
N ALA A 754 16.39 29.53 27.51
CA ALA A 754 17.53 29.25 28.38
C ALA A 754 18.33 28.01 27.94
N TYR A 755 17.65 26.96 27.48
CA TYR A 755 18.31 25.77 26.94
C TYR A 755 19.06 26.08 25.63
N ARG A 756 18.48 26.89 24.73
CA ARG A 756 19.14 27.37 23.51
C ARG A 756 20.35 28.24 23.82
N GLU A 757 20.23 29.13 24.79
CA GLU A 757 21.31 30.01 25.25
C GLU A 757 22.46 29.20 25.87
N LYS A 758 22.14 28.21 26.71
CA LYS A 758 23.12 27.27 27.26
C LYS A 758 23.85 26.49 26.16
N LEU A 759 23.12 25.93 25.18
CA LEU A 759 23.73 25.20 24.07
C LEU A 759 24.61 26.11 23.20
N ALA A 760 24.17 27.34 22.95
CA ALA A 760 24.96 28.34 22.21
C ALA A 760 26.24 28.72 22.98
N GLY A 761 26.13 28.95 24.29
CA GLY A 761 27.27 29.23 25.17
C GLY A 761 28.27 28.08 25.25
N ASP A 762 27.78 26.83 25.37
CA ASP A 762 28.63 25.63 25.40
C ASP A 762 29.38 25.45 24.05
N LEU A 763 28.76 25.78 22.92
CA LEU A 763 29.39 25.75 21.58
C LEU A 763 30.41 26.88 21.39
N GLU A 764 30.15 28.08 21.93
CA GLU A 764 31.06 29.23 21.86
C GLU A 764 32.30 29.05 22.75
N ALA A 765 32.17 28.39 23.90
CA ALA A 765 33.25 28.15 24.85
C ALA A 765 34.31 27.11 24.37
N MET A 766 34.02 26.35 23.30
CA MET A 766 34.90 25.30 22.77
C MET A 766 35.79 25.78 21.59
N LYS A 767 37.08 25.41 21.61
CA LYS A 767 38.10 25.55 20.53
C LYS A 767 38.70 24.16 20.24
N PRO A 768 39.31 23.82 19.07
CA PRO A 768 38.96 24.01 17.65
C PRO A 768 37.90 22.97 17.17
N GLU A 769 37.66 22.86 15.86
CA GLU A 769 36.58 22.09 15.19
C GLU A 769 36.42 20.61 15.60
N ALA A 770 37.50 19.93 16.00
CA ALA A 770 37.46 18.53 16.43
C ALA A 770 36.66 18.36 17.73
N ASP A 771 36.88 19.23 18.72
CA ASP A 771 36.21 19.20 20.03
C ASP A 771 34.73 19.55 19.92
N ARG A 772 34.37 20.41 18.95
CA ARG A 772 32.96 20.74 18.65
C ARG A 772 32.22 19.57 18.02
N SER A 773 32.83 18.86 17.08
CA SER A 773 32.24 17.64 16.48
C SER A 773 32.09 16.52 17.50
N GLU A 774 33.04 16.41 18.43
CA GLU A 774 33.03 15.41 19.50
C GLU A 774 32.00 15.75 20.58
N TYR A 775 31.90 17.01 21.01
CA TYR A 775 30.86 17.47 21.93
C TYR A 775 29.44 17.38 21.33
N LEU A 776 29.25 17.80 20.08
CA LEU A 776 27.98 17.62 19.35
C LEU A 776 27.58 16.15 19.26
N SER A 777 28.55 15.26 19.03
CA SER A 777 28.34 13.81 19.10
C SER A 777 28.04 13.31 20.52
N ALA A 778 28.61 13.93 21.56
CA ALA A 778 28.43 13.58 22.97
C ALA A 778 27.07 14.03 23.54
N VAL A 779 26.52 15.17 23.08
CA VAL A 779 25.15 15.63 23.42
C VAL A 779 24.07 15.06 22.49
N GLY A 780 24.42 14.10 21.62
CA GLY A 780 23.48 13.40 20.73
C GLY A 780 23.07 14.17 19.47
N LEU A 781 23.67 15.32 19.19
CA LEU A 781 23.44 16.15 18.01
C LEU A 781 24.50 15.89 16.92
N LYS A 782 24.32 14.90 16.05
CA LYS A 782 25.09 14.93 14.77
C LYS A 782 24.52 16.03 13.86
N PRO A 783 25.36 16.83 13.17
CA PRO A 783 24.84 17.82 12.24
C PRO A 783 24.15 17.10 11.08
N PRO A 784 22.87 17.35 10.80
CA PRO A 784 22.31 17.05 9.49
C PRO A 784 22.79 18.16 8.55
N GLY A 785 24.01 18.05 8.04
CA GLY A 785 24.55 18.85 6.92
C GLY A 785 24.25 20.37 6.90
N VAL A 786 25.24 21.17 7.29
CA VAL A 786 25.45 22.59 6.91
C VAL A 786 24.45 23.62 7.45
N TYR A 787 24.94 24.56 8.28
CA TYR A 787 24.26 25.80 8.64
C TYR A 787 24.89 26.96 7.85
N PHE A 788 24.08 27.83 7.24
CA PHE A 788 24.55 29.03 6.51
C PHE A 788 24.21 30.29 7.32
N ALA A 789 25.17 31.22 7.41
CA ALA A 789 24.92 32.60 7.84
C ALA A 789 25.01 33.51 6.60
N ALA A 790 24.09 34.47 6.48
CA ALA A 790 24.14 35.51 5.46
C ALA A 790 24.88 36.74 6.00
N ALA A 791 25.84 37.26 5.24
CA ALA A 791 26.40 38.60 5.47
C ALA A 791 25.65 39.63 4.60
N ASP A 792 25.65 40.90 5.04
CA ASP A 792 24.87 42.00 4.45
C ASP A 792 25.24 42.35 2.99
N ASP A 793 26.30 41.75 2.43
CA ASP A 793 26.73 41.94 1.04
C ASP A 793 26.35 40.79 0.08
N GLY A 794 25.61 39.79 0.56
CA GLY A 794 25.12 38.68 -0.27
C GLY A 794 26.17 37.62 -0.59
N THR A 795 27.34 37.64 0.07
CA THR A 795 28.34 36.58 -0.08
C THR A 795 28.10 35.44 0.92
N MET A 796 28.05 34.20 0.42
CA MET A 796 27.92 32.99 1.24
C MET A 796 29.28 32.59 1.80
N LEU A 797 29.45 32.62 3.13
CA LEU A 797 30.69 32.18 3.79
C LEU A 797 30.47 30.85 4.52
N GLU A 798 31.33 29.87 4.26
CA GLU A 798 31.51 28.71 5.15
C GLU A 798 32.09 29.19 6.48
N LEU A 799 31.60 28.66 7.61
CA LEU A 799 32.06 28.97 8.97
C LEU A 799 33.58 28.77 9.20
N ASN A 800 34.27 28.13 8.25
CA ASN A 800 35.69 27.82 8.31
C ASN A 800 36.60 28.95 7.79
N ASN A 801 36.05 30.08 7.32
CA ASN A 801 36.84 31.11 6.61
C ASN A 801 36.46 32.57 6.94
N VAL A 802 36.20 32.87 8.22
CA VAL A 802 35.98 34.26 8.69
C VAL A 802 37.29 34.80 9.28
N PRO A 803 38.03 35.69 8.59
CA PRO A 803 39.12 36.44 9.22
C PRO A 803 38.53 37.39 10.27
N GLY A 804 39.34 37.72 11.29
CA GLY A 804 38.94 38.45 12.49
C GLY A 804 38.05 39.68 12.28
N ASP A 805 37.27 39.93 13.33
CA ASP A 805 36.46 41.12 13.67
C ASP A 805 34.99 41.22 13.22
N ASN A 806 34.45 40.32 12.38
CA ASN A 806 33.00 40.32 12.07
C ASN A 806 32.20 39.29 12.88
N LYS A 807 31.80 39.68 14.09
CA LYS A 807 30.79 38.98 14.92
C LYS A 807 29.37 39.24 14.38
N ALA A 808 28.96 38.58 13.29
CA ALA A 808 27.57 38.56 12.85
C ALA A 808 26.84 37.31 13.40
N ALA A 809 25.65 37.51 13.96
CA ALA A 809 24.89 36.50 14.70
C ALA A 809 24.47 35.30 13.82
N VAL A 810 24.85 34.08 14.24
CA VAL A 810 24.44 32.82 13.60
C VAL A 810 23.04 32.43 14.08
N SER A 811 22.03 32.37 13.20
CA SER A 811 20.69 31.88 13.56
C SER A 811 20.55 30.38 13.29
N VAL A 812 20.44 29.55 14.33
CA VAL A 812 20.18 28.10 14.22
C VAL A 812 18.67 27.84 14.24
N SER A 813 18.09 27.33 13.16
CA SER A 813 16.66 26.96 13.15
C SER A 813 16.42 25.64 13.88
N TRP A 814 15.82 25.69 15.07
CA TRP A 814 15.44 24.51 15.85
C TRP A 814 14.14 23.87 15.31
N PRO A 815 14.03 22.52 15.24
CA PRO A 815 12.85 21.82 14.75
C PRO A 815 11.68 21.79 15.74
N LEU A 816 11.91 22.21 17.00
CA LEU A 816 10.89 22.29 18.06
C LEU A 816 10.25 23.69 18.09
N ARG A 817 8.92 23.73 18.02
CA ARG A 817 8.11 24.94 18.18
C ARG A 817 7.00 24.70 19.21
N CYS A 818 6.59 25.75 19.93
CA CYS A 818 5.39 25.66 20.76
C CYS A 818 4.16 25.58 19.84
N ALA A 819 3.24 24.63 20.07
CA ALA A 819 2.05 24.46 19.24
C ALA A 819 1.09 25.66 19.38
N ASP A 820 0.92 26.13 20.61
CA ASP A 820 0.15 27.31 21.00
C ASP A 820 0.84 27.97 22.21
N ALA A 821 1.09 29.28 22.17
CA ALA A 821 1.77 30.00 23.26
C ALA A 821 1.08 29.75 24.61
N GLY A 822 1.80 29.16 25.56
CA GLY A 822 1.31 28.83 26.91
C GLY A 822 0.62 27.48 27.08
N SER A 823 0.52 26.63 26.04
CA SER A 823 -0.15 25.31 26.11
C SER A 823 0.68 24.17 26.72
N GLY A 824 2.01 24.35 26.85
CA GLY A 824 2.93 23.28 27.27
C GLY A 824 3.04 22.11 26.27
N ILE A 825 2.56 22.29 25.03
CA ILE A 825 2.66 21.29 23.95
C ILE A 825 3.72 21.74 22.95
N TRP A 826 4.67 20.85 22.68
CA TRP A 826 5.79 21.07 21.78
C TRP A 826 5.61 20.28 20.49
N GLU A 827 5.72 20.93 19.34
CA GLU A 827 5.70 20.29 18.03
C GLU A 827 7.11 20.14 17.48
N CYS A 828 7.49 18.90 17.16
CA CYS A 828 8.70 18.59 16.42
C CYS A 828 8.32 18.16 15.01
N ALA A 829 8.69 18.98 14.03
CA ALA A 829 8.56 18.65 12.62
C ALA A 829 9.96 18.56 12.00
N LYS A 830 10.17 17.56 11.14
CA LYS A 830 11.29 17.66 10.18
C LYS A 830 10.86 18.71 9.14
N PRO A 831 11.64 19.77 8.86
CA PRO A 831 11.17 20.85 8.02
C PRO A 831 10.69 20.33 6.67
N SER A 832 9.40 20.51 6.39
CA SER A 832 8.86 20.65 5.05
C SER A 832 8.82 22.16 4.80
N ASN A 833 9.73 22.66 3.97
CA ASN A 833 10.02 24.08 3.73
C ASN A 833 8.84 25.05 3.94
N ALA A 834 8.98 25.94 4.93
CA ALA A 834 8.24 27.19 5.03
C ALA A 834 9.12 28.23 5.74
N MET A 835 10.16 28.70 5.04
CA MET A 835 10.62 30.08 5.14
C MET A 835 10.61 30.63 3.71
N ASP A 836 9.98 31.78 3.58
CA ASP A 836 9.86 32.55 2.35
C ASP A 836 11.26 32.99 1.91
N THR A 837 11.75 32.43 0.80
CA THR A 837 12.99 32.89 0.15
C THR A 837 12.71 32.94 -1.35
N SER A 838 12.18 34.07 -1.79
CA SER A 838 12.47 34.56 -3.13
C SER A 838 14.00 34.67 -3.27
N ASP A 839 14.54 34.01 -4.29
CA ASP A 839 15.93 33.98 -4.77
C ASP A 839 16.92 32.92 -4.23
N GLN A 840 17.45 32.16 -5.21
CA GLN A 840 18.68 31.34 -5.27
C GLN A 840 18.67 29.99 -4.47
N GLY A 841 19.13 28.83 -4.95
CA GLY A 841 19.82 28.45 -6.19
C GLY A 841 20.58 27.10 -6.06
N VAL A 842 20.98 26.63 -4.87
CA VAL A 842 22.00 25.54 -4.77
C VAL A 842 21.73 24.39 -3.75
N ALA A 843 20.64 24.38 -2.96
CA ALA A 843 20.43 23.32 -1.92
C ALA A 843 19.09 22.55 -2.00
N LYS A 844 18.63 22.12 -3.20
CA LYS A 844 17.28 21.50 -3.37
C LYS A 844 17.25 19.96 -3.49
N ALA A 845 18.36 19.30 -3.85
CA ALA A 845 18.34 17.90 -4.31
C ALA A 845 18.09 16.81 -3.24
N ALA A 846 18.47 17.03 -1.97
CA ALA A 846 18.40 16.01 -0.92
C ALA A 846 17.16 16.11 0.00
N VAL A 847 16.32 17.14 -0.16
CA VAL A 847 15.22 17.48 0.77
C VAL A 847 13.85 17.02 0.25
N ASP A 848 13.71 16.78 -1.05
CA ASP A 848 12.39 16.63 -1.71
C ASP A 848 11.75 15.21 -1.67
N ASP A 849 12.51 14.19 -1.27
CA ASP A 849 12.07 12.78 -1.09
C ASP A 849 11.80 12.40 0.39
N ALA A 850 12.05 13.30 1.33
CA ALA A 850 11.81 13.06 2.75
C ALA A 850 10.32 13.06 3.04
N LYS A 851 9.79 11.88 3.39
CA LYS A 851 8.41 11.77 3.86
C LYS A 851 8.22 12.60 5.14
N PRO A 852 7.23 13.50 5.23
CA PRO A 852 7.07 14.37 6.39
C PRO A 852 6.85 13.54 7.65
N SER A 853 7.40 14.02 8.75
CA SER A 853 7.25 13.45 10.08
C SER A 853 6.96 14.53 11.10
N MET A 854 5.91 14.35 11.90
CA MET A 854 5.49 15.31 12.91
C MET A 854 5.07 14.59 14.20
N SER A 855 5.54 15.09 15.34
CA SER A 855 5.24 14.58 16.67
C SER A 855 4.98 15.74 17.63
N ARG A 856 4.06 15.55 18.57
CA ARG A 856 3.86 16.46 19.70
C ARG A 856 4.43 15.86 20.97
N PHE A 857 5.01 16.69 21.83
CA PHE A 857 5.57 16.30 23.13
C PHE A 857 5.02 17.19 24.23
N ARG A 858 4.74 16.61 25.39
CA ARG A 858 4.37 17.32 26.60
C ARG A 858 5.18 16.76 27.77
N LEU A 859 5.84 17.64 28.51
CA LEU A 859 6.53 17.27 29.74
C LEU A 859 5.49 16.90 30.81
N LEU A 860 5.64 15.73 31.42
CA LEU A 860 4.79 15.26 32.52
C LEU A 860 5.48 15.40 33.88
N ALA A 861 6.78 15.10 33.93
CA ALA A 861 7.58 15.20 35.15
C ALA A 861 9.07 15.23 34.81
N TYR A 862 9.88 15.78 35.72
CA TYR A 862 11.33 15.73 35.69
C TYR A 862 11.84 15.18 37.02
N ASP A 863 12.79 14.26 36.98
CA ASP A 863 13.47 13.72 38.17
C ASP A 863 14.92 14.19 38.20
N GLU A 864 15.23 15.04 39.18
CA GLU A 864 16.57 15.59 39.39
C GLU A 864 17.60 14.52 39.76
N LYS A 865 17.20 13.42 40.41
CA LYS A 865 18.13 12.39 40.88
C LYS A 865 18.70 11.56 39.73
N SER A 866 17.85 11.20 38.78
CA SER A 866 18.26 10.45 37.58
C SER A 866 18.62 11.35 36.40
N ASP A 867 18.39 12.67 36.51
CA ASP A 867 18.43 13.63 35.40
C ASP A 867 17.64 13.13 34.18
N THR A 868 16.39 12.74 34.40
CA THR A 868 15.50 12.27 33.33
C THR A 868 14.13 12.94 33.37
N SER A 869 13.53 13.10 32.19
CA SER A 869 12.18 13.63 32.04
C SER A 869 11.21 12.56 31.54
N LEU A 870 9.99 12.57 32.07
CA LEU A 870 8.89 11.77 31.56
C LEU A 870 8.02 12.61 30.62
N LEU A 871 7.84 12.15 29.39
CA LEU A 871 7.09 12.84 28.35
C LEU A 871 5.86 12.05 27.92
N GLN A 872 4.77 12.76 27.61
CA GLN A 872 3.72 12.28 26.72
C GLN A 872 4.09 12.67 25.28
N ALA A 873 4.12 11.70 24.37
CA ALA A 873 4.42 11.89 22.96
C ALA A 873 3.23 11.47 22.08
N GLU A 874 2.82 12.33 21.15
CA GLU A 874 1.75 12.08 20.20
C GLU A 874 2.27 12.15 18.76
N PRO A 875 2.54 11.01 18.10
CA PRO A 875 2.96 11.00 16.71
C PRO A 875 1.77 11.33 15.79
N LEU A 876 1.86 12.42 15.04
CA LEU A 876 0.88 12.81 14.02
C LEU A 876 1.12 12.09 12.69
N THR A 877 2.34 11.57 12.50
CA THR A 877 2.73 10.68 11.39
C THR A 877 3.25 9.35 11.92
N GLY A 878 3.26 8.29 11.08
CA GLY A 878 3.79 6.97 11.46
C GLY A 878 5.02 6.55 10.66
N ARG A 879 6.21 7.11 10.95
CA ARG A 879 7.49 6.68 10.34
C ARG A 879 8.26 5.71 11.25
N THR A 880 9.11 4.88 10.67
CA THR A 880 10.01 3.98 11.42
C THR A 880 10.89 4.77 12.37
N HIS A 881 10.97 4.35 13.63
CA HIS A 881 11.77 5.00 14.68
C HIS A 881 11.47 6.51 14.90
N GLN A 882 10.30 7.01 14.49
CA GLN A 882 10.03 8.45 14.46
C GLN A 882 10.28 9.16 15.80
N LEU A 883 9.66 8.68 16.88
CA LEU A 883 9.79 9.30 18.22
C LEU A 883 11.22 9.21 18.74
N ARG A 884 11.89 8.07 18.53
CA ARG A 884 13.27 7.82 18.92
C ARG A 884 14.24 8.83 18.27
N LEU A 885 14.08 9.02 16.96
CA LEU A 885 14.89 9.97 16.20
C LEU A 885 14.56 11.42 16.54
N HIS A 886 13.28 11.79 16.66
CA HIS A 886 12.88 13.15 17.03
C HIS A 886 13.43 13.55 18.39
N LEU A 887 13.31 12.69 19.41
CA LEU A 887 13.80 12.97 20.75
C LEU A 887 15.33 13.02 20.82
N SER A 888 16.04 12.15 20.10
CA SER A 888 17.50 12.23 19.95
C SER A 888 17.96 13.52 19.25
N LEU A 889 17.28 13.95 18.17
CA LEU A 889 17.57 15.23 17.49
C LEU A 889 17.33 16.45 18.38
N LEU A 890 16.52 16.32 19.43
CA LEU A 890 16.26 17.38 20.40
C LEU A 890 17.27 17.37 21.56
N GLY A 891 18.27 16.49 21.55
CA GLY A 891 19.22 16.33 22.66
C GLY A 891 18.64 15.57 23.87
N HIS A 892 17.47 14.97 23.73
CA HIS A 892 16.74 14.27 24.79
C HIS A 892 16.45 12.83 24.37
N SER A 893 17.50 12.03 24.17
CA SER A 893 17.35 10.63 23.75
C SER A 893 16.51 9.81 24.74
N ILE A 894 15.75 8.86 24.21
CA ILE A 894 14.97 7.93 25.04
C ILE A 894 15.94 7.05 25.85
N CYS A 895 15.68 6.89 27.14
CA CYS A 895 16.47 6.04 28.01
C CYS A 895 16.44 4.58 27.52
N ASN A 896 17.59 3.91 27.66
CA ASN A 896 17.82 2.54 27.17
C ASN A 896 17.62 2.39 25.65
N ASP A 897 17.74 3.47 24.86
CA ASP A 897 17.74 3.36 23.41
C ASP A 897 19.11 2.88 22.90
N PRO A 898 19.21 1.65 22.36
CA PRO A 898 20.49 1.09 21.95
C PRO A 898 21.04 1.71 20.66
N ASN A 899 20.19 2.38 19.88
CA ASN A 899 20.57 2.95 18.59
C ASN A 899 20.82 4.46 18.66
N TYR A 900 20.17 5.15 19.61
CA TYR A 900 20.14 6.62 19.65
C TYR A 900 20.45 7.22 21.06
N GLY A 901 20.82 6.40 22.06
CA GLY A 901 21.14 6.86 23.42
C GLY A 901 22.51 7.54 23.60
N THR A 902 22.72 8.24 24.72
CA THR A 902 23.90 9.07 25.04
C THR A 902 25.20 8.27 25.32
N GLN A 903 25.11 7.00 25.71
CA GLN A 903 26.27 6.08 25.74
C GLN A 903 26.39 5.24 24.46
N GLY A 904 25.46 5.43 23.51
CA GLY A 904 25.51 4.83 22.20
C GLY A 904 26.52 5.57 21.34
N ASN A 905 27.78 5.14 21.43
CA ASN A 905 28.74 5.27 20.36
C ASN A 905 28.03 5.21 19.00
N LEU A 906 27.86 6.35 18.32
CA LEU A 906 27.49 6.39 16.90
C LEU A 906 28.66 5.92 16.01
N THR A 907 29.59 5.15 16.59
CA THR A 907 30.27 4.03 15.98
C THR A 907 29.48 2.73 16.23
N HIS A 908 28.39 2.53 15.50
CA HIS A 908 28.38 1.34 14.66
C HIS A 908 29.20 1.67 13.38
N VAL A 909 30.50 2.03 13.49
CA VAL A 909 31.53 1.04 13.16
C VAL A 909 30.92 -0.32 13.44
N ARG A 910 30.52 -1.02 12.36
CA ARG A 910 30.50 -2.49 12.38
C ARG A 910 31.66 -2.86 13.28
N ALA A 911 31.38 -3.23 14.54
CA ALA A 911 32.43 -3.63 15.43
C ALA A 911 33.22 -4.64 14.61
N GLU A 912 34.54 -4.54 14.63
CA GLU A 912 35.42 -5.57 14.10
C GLU A 912 35.23 -6.88 14.89
N GLN A 913 33.99 -7.32 15.09
CA GLN A 913 33.64 -8.71 15.04
C GLN A 913 34.14 -9.17 13.69
N ALA A 914 35.20 -9.99 13.73
CA ALA A 914 35.60 -10.86 12.64
C ALA A 914 34.33 -11.29 11.90
N ASP A 915 34.30 -11.03 10.59
CA ASP A 915 33.16 -11.28 9.74
C ASP A 915 32.54 -12.64 10.11
N PRO A 916 31.35 -12.69 10.74
CA PRO A 916 30.73 -13.95 11.14
C PRO A 916 30.61 -14.86 9.93
N ASP A 917 30.47 -14.25 8.74
CA ASP A 917 30.41 -14.91 7.45
C ASP A 917 31.75 -15.51 7.03
N ALA A 918 32.91 -14.95 7.43
CA ALA A 918 34.22 -15.53 7.13
C ALA A 918 34.48 -16.81 7.94
N LYS A 919 34.14 -16.81 9.24
CA LYS A 919 34.21 -18.04 10.07
C LYS A 919 33.19 -19.10 9.65
N VAL A 920 32.04 -18.67 9.12
CA VAL A 920 31.04 -19.57 8.53
C VAL A 920 31.57 -20.18 7.24
N VAL A 921 32.23 -19.42 6.37
CA VAL A 921 32.88 -19.95 5.16
C VAL A 921 33.99 -20.94 5.51
N GLU A 922 34.84 -20.61 6.49
CA GLU A 922 35.93 -21.49 6.98
C GLU A 922 35.37 -22.80 7.57
N ALA A 923 34.36 -22.72 8.45
CA ALA A 923 33.70 -23.90 9.01
C ALA A 923 32.91 -24.72 7.97
N LEU A 924 32.35 -24.08 6.94
CA LEU A 924 31.66 -24.75 5.83
C LEU A 924 32.62 -25.47 4.88
N GLU A 925 33.84 -24.95 4.71
CA GLU A 925 34.90 -25.54 3.90
C GLU A 925 35.61 -26.69 4.64
N GLU A 926 35.75 -26.59 5.97
CA GLU A 926 36.36 -27.64 6.83
C GLU A 926 35.38 -28.75 7.23
N SER A 927 34.08 -28.44 7.34
CA SER A 927 33.08 -29.45 7.65
C SER A 927 33.02 -30.46 6.50
N LYS A 928 33.41 -31.72 6.79
CA LYS A 928 33.07 -32.89 5.97
C LYS A 928 31.56 -33.13 6.04
N LEU A 929 30.77 -32.15 5.59
CA LEU A 929 29.34 -32.26 5.32
C LEU A 929 29.20 -33.34 4.25
N ALA A 930 29.16 -34.59 4.71
CA ALA A 930 28.95 -35.76 3.87
C ALA A 930 27.65 -35.55 3.09
N GLU A 931 27.61 -36.08 1.86
CA GLU A 931 26.41 -36.13 1.04
C GLU A 931 25.36 -37.01 1.75
N THR A 932 24.66 -36.44 2.73
CA THR A 932 23.52 -37.06 3.37
C THR A 932 22.28 -36.84 2.50
N GLU A 933 21.51 -37.89 2.27
CA GLU A 933 20.20 -37.78 1.61
C GLU A 933 19.15 -37.16 2.56
N ASP A 934 19.43 -37.12 3.87
CA ASP A 934 18.59 -36.47 4.87
C ASP A 934 18.78 -34.94 4.84
N ARG A 935 17.73 -34.26 4.36
CA ARG A 935 17.67 -32.80 4.22
C ARG A 935 17.68 -32.07 5.57
N GLU A 936 17.11 -32.66 6.62
CA GLU A 936 17.08 -32.04 7.95
C GLU A 936 18.47 -32.11 8.60
N ALA A 937 19.14 -33.26 8.49
CA ALA A 937 20.53 -33.40 8.91
C ALA A 937 21.44 -32.40 8.17
N ALA A 938 21.27 -32.26 6.84
CA ALA A 938 21.99 -31.28 6.04
C ALA A 938 21.69 -29.82 6.46
N ALA A 939 20.42 -29.48 6.72
CA ALA A 939 20.04 -28.14 7.18
C ALA A 939 20.59 -27.81 8.57
N ARG A 940 20.64 -28.79 9.48
CA ARG A 940 21.24 -28.64 10.82
C ARG A 940 22.76 -28.46 10.73
N ALA A 941 23.42 -29.24 9.88
CA ALA A 941 24.86 -29.16 9.71
C ALA A 941 25.32 -27.91 8.91
N LEU A 942 24.42 -27.28 8.12
CA LEU A 942 24.65 -25.97 7.51
C LEU A 942 24.29 -24.80 8.45
N CYS A 943 23.59 -25.06 9.57
CA CYS A 943 23.16 -24.03 10.49
C CYS A 943 24.34 -23.49 11.31
N VAL A 944 24.62 -22.20 11.16
CA VAL A 944 25.69 -21.49 11.89
C VAL A 944 25.58 -21.64 13.40
N ALA A 945 24.36 -21.59 13.95
CA ALA A 945 24.16 -21.75 15.39
C ALA A 945 24.53 -23.17 15.86
N CYS A 946 24.14 -24.20 15.12
CA CYS A 946 24.49 -25.57 15.46
C CYS A 946 25.98 -25.87 15.28
N THR A 947 26.60 -25.40 14.20
CA THR A 947 28.02 -25.68 13.91
C THR A 947 28.96 -25.00 14.88
N GLN A 948 28.57 -23.84 15.41
CA GLN A 948 29.34 -23.12 16.43
C GLN A 948 29.02 -23.59 17.86
N GLY A 949 28.15 -24.61 18.03
CA GLY A 949 27.67 -25.03 19.35
C GLY A 949 26.96 -23.90 20.12
N MET A 950 26.47 -22.88 19.41
CA MET A 950 25.80 -21.74 20.02
C MET A 950 24.41 -22.17 20.46
N ASP A 951 24.20 -22.31 21.76
CA ASP A 951 22.88 -22.08 22.31
C ASP A 951 22.60 -20.57 22.16
N VAL A 952 21.81 -20.23 21.14
CA VAL A 952 21.29 -18.87 20.86
C VAL A 952 20.59 -18.23 22.06
N ALA A 953 20.37 -18.99 23.12
CA ALA A 953 19.83 -18.51 24.38
C ALA A 953 20.62 -17.35 25.00
N PHE A 954 21.94 -17.21 24.79
CA PHE A 954 22.71 -16.17 25.49
C PHE A 954 23.85 -15.57 24.66
N LYS A 955 23.54 -14.50 23.90
CA LYS A 955 24.55 -13.49 23.52
C LYS A 955 24.22 -12.15 24.18
N PRO A 956 25.14 -11.54 24.95
CA PRO A 956 24.94 -10.26 25.64
C PRO A 956 24.52 -9.08 24.73
N ILE A 957 24.88 -9.14 23.45
CA ILE A 957 24.54 -8.11 22.46
C ILE A 957 23.12 -8.31 21.88
N GLN A 958 22.56 -9.51 21.98
CA GLN A 958 21.19 -9.82 21.55
C GLN A 958 20.19 -9.74 22.71
N THR A 959 20.64 -9.80 23.96
CA THR A 959 19.84 -9.59 25.17
C THR A 959 19.57 -8.10 25.47
N GLN A 960 19.22 -7.31 24.45
CA GLN A 960 18.40 -6.11 24.64
C GLN A 960 16.94 -6.53 24.94
N VAL A 961 16.78 -7.33 26.00
CA VAL A 961 15.49 -7.69 26.60
C VAL A 961 15.01 -6.55 27.51
N GLU A 962 15.94 -5.70 27.95
CA GLU A 962 15.64 -4.45 28.62
C GLU A 962 14.76 -3.57 27.75
N SER A 963 13.67 -3.07 28.35
CA SER A 963 12.72 -2.24 27.64
C SER A 963 13.37 -0.91 27.27
N LEU A 964 13.26 -0.56 25.99
CA LEU A 964 13.28 0.84 25.59
C LEU A 964 12.20 1.55 26.42
N ASP A 965 12.54 2.67 27.05
CA ASP A 965 11.58 3.44 27.87
C ASP A 965 10.64 4.27 27.00
N LEU A 966 9.98 3.58 26.07
CA LEU A 966 8.96 4.07 25.17
C LEU A 966 7.80 3.08 25.18
N HIS A 967 6.65 3.57 25.58
CA HIS A 967 5.45 2.76 25.78
C HIS A 967 4.25 3.39 25.06
N ALA A 968 3.60 2.64 24.17
CA ALA A 968 2.33 3.05 23.57
C ALA A 968 1.21 2.96 24.60
N TYR A 969 0.81 4.09 25.16
CA TYR A 969 -0.04 4.14 26.35
C TYR A 969 -1.53 4.12 26.03
N SER A 970 -1.99 4.93 25.06
CA SER A 970 -3.43 5.06 24.80
C SER A 970 -3.76 5.34 23.35
N TYR A 971 -4.84 4.74 22.86
CA TYR A 971 -5.41 5.01 21.54
C TYR A 971 -6.89 5.40 21.62
N LYS A 972 -7.29 6.38 20.80
CA LYS A 972 -8.69 6.77 20.59
C LYS A 972 -9.03 6.73 19.11
N ILE A 973 -10.04 5.94 18.74
CA ILE A 973 -10.46 5.66 17.37
C ILE A 973 -11.92 6.09 17.18
N ARG A 974 -12.19 6.85 16.11
CA ARG A 974 -13.55 7.06 15.61
C ARG A 974 -13.71 6.41 14.24
N LEU A 975 -14.59 5.42 14.16
CA LEU A 975 -14.98 4.76 12.91
C LEU A 975 -16.39 5.22 12.49
N PRO A 976 -16.70 5.28 11.18
CA PRO A 976 -18.04 5.63 10.73
C PRO A 976 -19.10 4.69 11.31
N LYS A 977 -20.22 5.23 11.80
CA LYS A 977 -21.37 4.46 12.32
C LYS A 977 -21.04 3.53 13.50
N ARG A 978 -19.96 3.79 14.25
CA ARG A 978 -19.61 3.08 15.49
C ARG A 978 -19.28 4.06 16.61
N ASP A 979 -19.46 3.61 17.84
CA ASP A 979 -19.08 4.38 19.02
C ASP A 979 -17.56 4.63 19.04
N PRO A 980 -17.10 5.79 19.57
CA PRO A 980 -15.69 6.04 19.76
C PRO A 980 -15.04 4.97 20.63
N ILE A 981 -13.95 4.38 20.14
CA ILE A 981 -13.21 3.35 20.86
C ILE A 981 -12.01 4.01 21.53
N ALA A 982 -11.92 3.90 22.85
CA ALA A 982 -10.75 4.32 23.63
C ALA A 982 -10.18 3.14 24.41
N CYS A 983 -8.85 3.01 24.41
CA CYS A 983 -8.16 1.96 25.14
C CYS A 983 -6.82 2.48 25.66
N THR A 984 -6.48 2.09 26.89
CA THR A 984 -5.25 2.46 27.61
C THR A 984 -4.59 1.21 28.17
N THR A 985 -3.26 1.19 28.22
CA THR A 985 -2.50 0.16 28.94
C THR A 985 -2.30 0.55 30.41
N PRO A 986 -2.01 -0.41 31.31
CA PRO A 986 -1.42 -0.10 32.60
C PRO A 986 -0.12 0.70 32.44
N LEU A 987 0.18 1.58 33.41
CA LEU A 987 1.41 2.36 33.37
C LEU A 987 2.64 1.42 33.36
N PRO A 988 3.67 1.69 32.53
CA PRO A 988 4.91 0.94 32.56
C PRO A 988 5.72 1.29 33.82
N ASP A 989 6.60 0.38 34.26
CA ASP A 989 7.33 0.53 35.52
C ASP A 989 8.21 1.80 35.55
N PHE A 990 8.85 2.15 34.43
CA PHE A 990 9.63 3.38 34.34
C PHE A 990 8.78 4.65 34.54
N ALA A 991 7.49 4.61 34.21
CA ALA A 991 6.58 5.74 34.42
C ALA A 991 6.01 5.75 35.85
N LYS A 992 5.76 4.57 36.44
CA LYS A 992 5.32 4.45 37.84
C LYS A 992 6.30 5.12 38.82
N ALA A 993 7.60 5.04 38.54
CA ALA A 993 8.64 5.70 39.34
C ALA A 993 8.47 7.24 39.44
N PHE A 994 7.83 7.87 38.45
CA PHE A 994 7.50 9.30 38.48
C PHE A 994 6.18 9.58 39.20
N VAL A 995 5.23 8.63 39.18
CA VAL A 995 3.91 8.76 39.83
C VAL A 995 4.03 8.81 41.34
N SER A 996 5.02 8.13 41.95
CA SER A 996 5.27 8.22 43.39
C SER A 996 5.74 9.61 43.85
N ASN A 997 6.24 10.46 42.94
CA ASN A 997 6.69 11.84 43.22
C ASN A 997 5.80 12.94 42.59
N ALA A 998 4.91 12.60 41.65
CA ALA A 998 4.10 13.56 40.89
C ALA A 998 2.60 13.22 40.97
N SER A 999 2.06 13.24 42.18
CA SER A 999 0.65 12.91 42.46
C SER A 999 -0.36 13.99 42.03
N ALA A 1000 0.07 15.14 41.51
CA ALA A 1000 -0.85 16.21 41.05
C ALA A 1000 -1.03 16.26 39.52
N GLN A 1001 0.02 16.07 38.71
CA GLN A 1001 -0.04 16.24 37.26
C GLN A 1001 -0.44 14.98 36.49
N LEU A 1002 -0.05 13.78 36.93
CA LEU A 1002 -0.54 12.53 36.31
C LEU A 1002 -2.03 12.26 36.63
N ASN A 1003 -2.52 12.74 37.76
CA ASN A 1003 -3.96 12.75 38.08
C ASN A 1003 -4.77 13.65 37.14
N SER A 1004 -4.16 14.63 36.46
CA SER A 1004 -4.84 15.42 35.41
C SER A 1004 -5.00 14.65 34.08
N VAL A 1005 -4.23 13.58 33.88
CA VAL A 1005 -4.39 12.63 32.76
C VAL A 1005 -5.48 11.58 33.07
N GLN A 1006 -5.75 11.33 34.36
CA GLN A 1006 -6.83 10.45 34.86
C GLN A 1006 -8.13 11.17 35.21
N ARG A 1007 -8.16 12.51 35.32
CA ARG A 1007 -9.37 13.28 35.63
C ARG A 1007 -9.84 14.15 34.46
N SER A 1008 -10.10 13.54 33.32
CA SER A 1008 -11.42 13.83 32.74
C SER A 1008 -12.35 12.88 33.48
N ALA A 1009 -13.33 13.40 34.23
CA ALA A 1009 -14.42 12.55 34.72
C ALA A 1009 -14.78 11.58 33.60
N ASP A 1010 -14.73 10.27 33.87
CA ASP A 1010 -14.96 9.25 32.86
C ASP A 1010 -16.19 9.68 32.05
N LEU A 1011 -16.01 9.86 30.75
CA LEU A 1011 -17.15 10.14 29.88
C LEU A 1011 -18.04 8.92 30.00
N LEU A 1012 -19.11 9.06 30.79
CA LEU A 1012 -20.12 8.03 30.98
C LEU A 1012 -20.51 7.53 29.60
N GLY A 1013 -20.36 6.24 29.35
CA GLY A 1013 -20.85 5.64 28.10
C GLY A 1013 -22.35 5.90 27.95
N GLY A 1014 -22.90 5.77 26.74
CA GLY A 1014 -24.34 5.96 26.53
C GLY A 1014 -25.20 5.10 27.47
N ASN A 1015 -24.76 3.86 27.71
CA ASN A 1015 -25.42 2.94 28.65
C ASN A 1015 -25.25 3.34 30.12
N ASP A 1016 -24.10 3.88 30.50
CA ASP A 1016 -23.86 4.31 31.89
C ASP A 1016 -24.61 5.60 32.21
N THR A 1017 -24.73 6.50 31.22
CA THR A 1017 -25.59 7.70 31.30
C THR A 1017 -27.05 7.31 31.49
N LEU A 1018 -27.55 6.34 30.72
CA LEU A 1018 -28.92 5.82 30.85
C LEU A 1018 -29.15 5.13 32.21
N ARG A 1019 -28.20 4.34 32.70
CA ARG A 1019 -28.25 3.71 34.03
C ARG A 1019 -28.25 4.73 35.16
N LEU A 1020 -27.41 5.76 35.09
CA LEU A 1020 -27.38 6.82 36.10
C LEU A 1020 -28.67 7.65 36.08
N ALA A 1021 -29.16 8.03 34.89
CA ALA A 1021 -30.40 8.78 34.75
C ALA A 1021 -31.63 8.01 35.24
N SER A 1022 -31.75 6.72 34.88
CA SER A 1022 -32.85 5.85 35.34
C SER A 1022 -32.81 5.59 36.85
N THR A 1023 -31.62 5.39 37.41
CA THR A 1023 -31.44 5.20 38.86
C THR A 1023 -31.81 6.48 39.61
N PHE A 1024 -31.32 7.63 39.14
CA PHE A 1024 -31.61 8.92 39.78
C PHE A 1024 -33.09 9.29 39.68
N HIS A 1025 -33.75 9.01 38.55
CA HIS A 1025 -35.18 9.24 38.40
C HIS A 1025 -36.00 8.44 39.44
N SER A 1026 -35.63 7.18 39.66
CA SER A 1026 -36.27 6.30 40.64
C SER A 1026 -36.07 6.81 42.07
N LEU A 1027 -34.84 7.19 42.42
CA LEU A 1027 -34.50 7.75 43.73
C LEU A 1027 -35.23 9.07 43.99
N TYR A 1028 -35.31 9.94 42.98
CA TYR A 1028 -36.02 11.21 43.05
C TYR A 1028 -37.52 11.02 43.30
N ALA A 1029 -38.16 10.10 42.57
CA ALA A 1029 -39.59 9.81 42.72
C ALA A 1029 -39.92 9.21 44.09
N ILE A 1030 -39.08 8.30 44.59
CA ILE A 1030 -39.22 7.72 45.93
C ILE A 1030 -39.04 8.82 46.99
N ALA A 1031 -37.99 9.63 46.87
CA ALA A 1031 -37.68 10.71 47.81
C ALA A 1031 -38.81 11.74 47.93
N ALA A 1032 -39.46 12.10 46.82
CA ALA A 1032 -40.61 13.02 46.83
C ALA A 1032 -41.81 12.44 47.60
N GLN A 1033 -42.02 11.12 47.55
CA GLN A 1033 -43.14 10.44 48.23
C GLN A 1033 -42.88 10.20 49.72
N ILE A 1034 -41.63 9.97 50.11
CA ILE A 1034 -41.26 9.69 51.51
C ILE A 1034 -40.81 10.95 52.26
N SER A 1035 -40.71 12.09 51.59
CA SER A 1035 -40.21 13.32 52.20
C SER A 1035 -41.16 13.78 53.33
N PRO A 1036 -40.64 14.04 54.54
CA PRO A 1036 -41.45 14.59 55.62
C PRO A 1036 -41.76 16.09 55.42
N VAL A 1037 -41.21 16.72 54.38
CA VAL A 1037 -41.41 18.14 54.07
C VAL A 1037 -42.55 18.30 53.07
N PRO A 1038 -43.66 18.98 53.43
CA PRO A 1038 -44.78 19.20 52.52
C PRO A 1038 -44.36 19.99 51.29
N GLY A 1039 -44.63 19.46 50.10
CA GLY A 1039 -44.29 20.11 48.82
C GLY A 1039 -42.87 19.84 48.31
N SER A 1040 -42.14 18.89 48.90
CA SER A 1040 -40.83 18.46 48.41
C SER A 1040 -40.91 17.90 46.99
N SER A 1041 -40.05 18.41 46.10
CA SER A 1041 -39.98 18.02 44.68
C SER A 1041 -39.22 16.71 44.47
N GLY A 1042 -38.27 16.37 45.34
CA GLY A 1042 -37.40 15.19 45.25
C GLY A 1042 -35.95 15.50 45.66
N ILE A 1043 -34.98 14.78 45.09
CA ILE A 1043 -33.54 14.95 45.36
C ILE A 1043 -32.95 15.99 44.40
N GLU A 1044 -32.52 17.16 44.91
CA GLU A 1044 -31.87 18.19 44.10
C GLU A 1044 -30.35 18.01 44.02
N VAL A 1045 -29.73 17.47 45.07
CA VAL A 1045 -28.28 17.26 45.16
C VAL A 1045 -27.98 15.91 45.76
N MET A 1046 -27.05 15.17 45.15
CA MET A 1046 -26.46 13.96 45.69
C MET A 1046 -24.94 14.09 45.67
N GLN A 1047 -24.34 14.22 46.85
CA GLN A 1047 -22.90 14.39 47.02
C GLN A 1047 -22.28 13.11 47.58
N ALA A 1048 -21.22 12.64 46.92
CA ALA A 1048 -20.39 11.52 47.31
C ALA A 1048 -18.92 11.95 47.39
N ASP A 1049 -18.05 11.06 47.88
CA ASP A 1049 -16.62 11.36 48.08
C ASP A 1049 -15.88 11.64 46.76
N THR A 1050 -16.41 11.14 45.63
CA THR A 1050 -15.76 11.21 44.31
C THR A 1050 -16.50 12.10 43.31
N PHE A 1051 -17.76 12.44 43.55
CA PHE A 1051 -18.55 13.32 42.67
C PHE A 1051 -19.70 14.00 43.41
N CYS A 1052 -20.18 15.10 42.85
CA CYS A 1052 -21.45 15.73 43.19
C CYS A 1052 -22.36 15.68 41.96
N LEU A 1053 -23.62 15.31 42.16
CA LEU A 1053 -24.65 15.31 41.12
C LEU A 1053 -25.75 16.30 41.50
N HIS A 1054 -25.95 17.33 40.68
CA HIS A 1054 -27.02 18.32 40.85
C HIS A 1054 -28.11 18.09 39.80
N CYS A 1055 -29.37 18.29 40.22
CA CYS A 1055 -30.56 18.20 39.41
C CYS A 1055 -31.34 19.52 39.47
N PHE A 1056 -31.62 20.10 38.30
CA PHE A 1056 -32.55 21.21 38.14
C PHE A 1056 -33.80 20.73 37.41
N GLN A 1057 -34.97 20.87 38.05
CA GLN A 1057 -36.26 20.57 37.42
C GLN A 1057 -37.00 21.86 37.06
N THR A 1058 -37.48 21.91 35.82
CA THR A 1058 -38.33 22.99 35.30
C THR A 1058 -39.79 22.82 35.74
N LEU A 1059 -40.59 23.90 35.66
CA LEU A 1059 -42.03 23.86 35.97
C LEU A 1059 -42.83 22.91 35.06
N THR A 1060 -42.34 22.65 33.85
CA THR A 1060 -42.95 21.70 32.89
C THR A 1060 -42.55 20.25 33.14
N GLY A 1061 -41.68 19.97 34.12
CA GLY A 1061 -41.26 18.64 34.51
C GLY A 1061 -39.97 18.13 33.84
N ILE A 1062 -39.36 18.90 32.95
CA ILE A 1062 -38.06 18.56 32.33
C ILE A 1062 -36.95 18.72 33.37
N LYS A 1063 -36.05 17.73 33.45
CA LYS A 1063 -34.95 17.67 34.42
C LYS A 1063 -33.60 17.78 33.72
N PHE A 1064 -32.72 18.62 34.26
CA PHE A 1064 -31.34 18.78 33.83
C PHE A 1064 -30.42 18.29 34.94
N PHE A 1065 -29.43 17.49 34.57
CA PHE A 1065 -28.48 16.90 35.52
C PHE A 1065 -27.06 17.30 35.17
N VAL A 1066 -26.25 17.60 36.18
CA VAL A 1066 -24.81 17.79 36.01
C VAL A 1066 -24.04 17.00 37.07
N THR A 1067 -23.10 16.18 36.62
CA THR A 1067 -22.09 15.56 37.48
C THR A 1067 -20.84 16.43 37.48
N ALA A 1068 -20.32 16.72 38.67
CA ALA A 1068 -19.14 17.55 38.87
C ALA A 1068 -18.30 17.01 40.03
N ASP A 1069 -17.10 17.57 40.22
CA ASP A 1069 -16.27 17.24 41.39
C ASP A 1069 -16.95 17.72 42.69
N PRO A 1070 -16.74 17.06 43.85
CA PRO A 1070 -17.36 17.44 45.12
C PRO A 1070 -17.10 18.88 45.59
N GLY A 1071 -16.07 19.54 45.04
CA GLY A 1071 -15.72 20.93 45.35
C GLY A 1071 -16.28 21.98 44.38
N ALA A 1072 -17.01 21.57 43.35
CA ALA A 1072 -17.59 22.48 42.36
C ALA A 1072 -18.66 23.39 42.99
N ARG A 1073 -18.63 24.68 42.64
CA ARG A 1073 -19.56 25.70 43.16
C ARG A 1073 -20.49 26.19 42.04
N ASP A 1074 -21.59 26.83 42.43
CA ASP A 1074 -22.54 27.51 41.52
C ASP A 1074 -23.20 26.62 40.45
N LEU A 1075 -23.27 25.29 40.68
CA LEU A 1075 -23.88 24.33 39.75
C LEU A 1075 -25.36 24.60 39.47
N ASP A 1076 -26.10 25.19 40.42
CA ASP A 1076 -27.50 25.56 40.21
C ASP A 1076 -27.65 26.72 39.22
N LYS A 1077 -26.72 27.69 39.26
CA LYS A 1077 -26.68 28.80 38.30
C LYS A 1077 -26.29 28.29 36.92
N PHE A 1078 -25.34 27.35 36.86
CA PHE A 1078 -24.96 26.67 35.63
C PHE A 1078 -26.15 25.96 35.00
N LEU A 1079 -26.85 25.09 35.75
CA LEU A 1079 -27.99 24.33 35.24
C LEU A 1079 -29.15 25.22 34.76
N ARG A 1080 -29.38 26.36 35.42
CA ARG A 1080 -30.36 27.36 34.95
C ARG A 1080 -29.94 28.00 33.64
N GLY A 1081 -28.65 28.32 33.47
CA GLY A 1081 -28.12 28.78 32.18
C GLY A 1081 -28.26 27.73 31.09
N VAL A 1082 -28.03 26.44 31.40
CA VAL A 1082 -28.27 25.35 30.44
C VAL A 1082 -29.75 25.29 30.03
N TYR A 1083 -30.66 25.46 30.98
CA TYR A 1083 -32.09 25.52 30.68
C TYR A 1083 -32.48 26.73 29.80
N GLU A 1084 -31.92 27.92 30.05
CA GLU A 1084 -32.15 29.10 29.22
C GLU A 1084 -31.72 28.85 27.77
N LEU A 1085 -30.52 28.27 27.58
CA LEU A 1085 -30.03 27.87 26.26
C LEU A 1085 -30.94 26.81 25.61
N TYR A 1086 -31.42 25.84 26.38
CA TYR A 1086 -32.32 24.80 25.89
C TYR A 1086 -33.66 25.41 25.45
N ALA A 1087 -34.23 26.33 26.24
CA ALA A 1087 -35.46 27.02 25.90
C ALA A 1087 -35.29 27.89 24.64
N ASP A 1088 -34.16 28.58 24.49
CA ASP A 1088 -33.94 29.51 23.38
C ASP A 1088 -33.56 28.82 22.06
N PHE A 1089 -32.73 27.78 22.10
CA PHE A 1089 -32.19 27.17 20.88
C PHE A 1089 -32.81 25.83 20.54
N VAL A 1090 -33.38 25.11 21.52
CA VAL A 1090 -33.94 23.77 21.31
C VAL A 1090 -35.46 23.81 21.27
N LEU A 1091 -36.12 24.39 22.28
CA LEU A 1091 -37.60 24.44 22.32
C LEU A 1091 -38.21 25.39 21.29
N LYS A 1092 -37.53 26.48 20.94
CA LYS A 1092 -37.98 27.41 19.88
C LYS A 1092 -37.66 26.92 18.46
N ASN A 1093 -36.98 25.78 18.31
CA ASN A 1093 -36.74 25.19 17.01
C ASN A 1093 -38.02 24.49 16.52
N PRO A 1094 -38.66 24.96 15.42
CA PRO A 1094 -39.92 24.40 14.93
C PRO A 1094 -39.79 22.97 14.38
N PHE A 1095 -38.57 22.45 14.25
CA PHE A 1095 -38.28 21.09 13.78
C PHE A 1095 -37.84 20.14 14.90
N TYR A 1096 -37.90 20.58 16.17
CA TYR A 1096 -37.57 19.76 17.32
C TYR A 1096 -38.85 19.24 17.99
N GLU A 1097 -38.91 17.92 18.21
CA GLU A 1097 -39.97 17.27 19.00
C GLU A 1097 -39.43 16.89 20.38
N LEU A 1098 -40.27 17.01 21.41
CA LEU A 1098 -39.95 16.52 22.76
C LEU A 1098 -39.60 15.03 22.70
N ASP A 1099 -38.61 14.60 23.48
CA ASP A 1099 -38.02 13.24 23.51
C ASP A 1099 -37.05 12.88 22.37
N GLN A 1100 -36.79 13.77 21.41
CA GLN A 1100 -35.70 13.59 20.46
C GLN A 1100 -34.34 14.03 21.05
N VAL A 1101 -33.27 13.34 20.64
CA VAL A 1101 -31.90 13.78 20.94
C VAL A 1101 -31.68 15.19 20.38
N ILE A 1102 -31.15 16.09 21.20
CA ILE A 1102 -30.90 17.48 20.83
C ILE A 1102 -29.93 17.52 19.65
N LYS A 1103 -30.36 18.11 18.53
CA LYS A 1103 -29.55 18.30 17.31
C LYS A 1103 -29.55 19.78 16.94
N CYS A 1104 -28.87 20.60 17.73
CA CYS A 1104 -28.82 22.05 17.52
C CYS A 1104 -27.41 22.59 17.77
N ASP A 1105 -26.68 22.88 16.69
CA ASP A 1105 -25.29 23.34 16.75
C ASP A 1105 -25.14 24.65 17.55
N LEU A 1106 -26.14 25.55 17.48
CA LEU A 1106 -26.13 26.79 18.25
C LEU A 1106 -26.24 26.52 19.75
N PHE A 1107 -27.07 25.55 20.15
CA PHE A 1107 -27.15 25.13 21.55
C PHE A 1107 -25.79 24.60 22.03
N ASP A 1108 -25.13 23.75 21.24
CA ASP A 1108 -23.82 23.17 21.60
C ASP A 1108 -22.72 24.25 21.72
N ILE A 1109 -22.67 25.20 20.78
CA ILE A 1109 -21.70 26.32 20.80
C ILE A 1109 -21.89 27.18 22.05
N HIS A 1110 -23.12 27.55 22.39
CA HIS A 1110 -23.41 28.41 23.54
C HIS A 1110 -23.28 27.65 24.86
N LEU A 1111 -23.58 26.34 24.88
CA LEU A 1111 -23.34 25.48 26.04
C LEU A 1111 -21.85 25.35 26.34
N ASP A 1112 -21.01 25.16 25.33
CA ASP A 1112 -19.55 25.13 25.48
C ASP A 1112 -19.00 26.47 26.01
N ALA A 1113 -19.59 27.59 25.58
CA ALA A 1113 -19.23 28.91 26.11
C ALA A 1113 -19.63 29.06 27.59
N LEU A 1114 -20.83 28.61 27.97
CA LEU A 1114 -21.31 28.63 29.35
C LEU A 1114 -20.44 27.74 30.26
N VAL A 1115 -20.05 26.55 29.79
CA VAL A 1115 -19.12 25.65 30.50
C VAL A 1115 -17.76 26.32 30.72
N LYS A 1116 -17.23 27.02 29.72
CA LYS A 1116 -15.95 27.74 29.83
C LYS A 1116 -16.00 28.93 30.79
N GLN A 1117 -17.16 29.57 30.94
CA GLN A 1117 -17.35 30.68 31.88
C GLN A 1117 -17.56 30.21 33.33
N THR A 1118 -17.92 28.94 33.52
CA THR A 1118 -18.25 28.36 34.83
C THR A 1118 -17.12 27.47 35.40
N LYS A 1119 -16.04 27.28 34.63
CA LYS A 1119 -14.75 26.73 35.09
C LYS A 1119 -13.85 27.84 35.59
#